data_AF-A0A098LKC0-F1
#
_entry.id   AF-A0A098LKC0-F1
#
_cell.length_a   1.000
_cell.length_b   1.000
_cell.length_c   1.000
_cell.angle_alpha   90.00
_cell.angle_beta   90.00
_cell.angle_gamma   90.00
#
_symmetry.space_group_name_H-M   'P 1'
#
loop_
_entity.id
_entity.type
_entity.pdbx_description
1 polymer ?
#
loop_
_entity_poly.entity_id
_entity_poly.type
_entity_poly.pdbx_seq_one_letter_code
_entity_poly.pdbx_strand_id
1 'polypeptide(L)'
;MILGLFFNLTISNTAQTLIPVDNSVNVSNDMQFKVTFSATPTLQSSGKISLYKSNGAIVETIDLSKMPTGMPMSITWPWTETLNGTTIRVIPVTVDGKSVYIRFSSNAMDFSTGYYITVEKSIFSNASSLGFNGITANNWSFTTRSKPAADLEYTVSADGTGDFATLQGVLNFLPTGNANAKILVKNGTYIGLAYIKGKNKYTIEGESKTGVIIKGYNNSNLNASTHWRSVVNIQGDDINLISLTFINTTPNGGSQAEALKASGARIVIANCDFYSYQDTVLLDGKVYVKDCMLEGDVDFIWGTGAVFFQSCEIRANDNGGYNVMARNNNSVHGYAFADCKLTRTSSATTIHYLGRDAGANYPYAEIVYLNCTLGSHIPVEGWSLNSSIDASNIIFAEYKSVNELGALINTSGRNPKSKQLTASQAAQYRDLNWFFNGWTPFVPTYGVKDCAGVTGGSAFKDDCGICVGGTTGKSACVKDCNGIANGTATFDICSRCIGGTTGKIACSSVGEAEDEACNFDGVLEAKNPGFKGTAYINVDNAIGTRILFSINATTSGNKTFSFRYANGGVTDRPATIKVDGNALTSAISFPSTGEFTTYKAVDLTINLSSGSHFLELASATADGLANIDQIGYVSADISKASCEEVVTSIDNESAAQSIVIYPNPSPSSFHIQVSAPLNIEITDAEGKTINTFYNVTELEFGNDLKPGLYLAKVQNKVYKFVKY
;
A
#
# COMPACT_ATOMS: atom_id res chain seq x y z
N MET A 1 32.42 35.36 41.10
CA MET A 1 31.36 34.42 41.50
C MET A 1 30.58 34.07 40.23
N ILE A 2 30.93 32.95 39.61
CA ILE A 2 30.37 32.49 38.33
C ILE A 2 29.18 31.60 38.68
N LEU A 3 27.97 31.99 38.27
CA LEU A 3 26.78 31.15 38.39
C LEU A 3 26.49 30.56 37.00
N GLY A 4 26.67 29.25 36.90
CA GLY A 4 26.62 28.49 35.65
C GLY A 4 25.20 28.31 35.11
N LEU A 5 25.11 28.34 33.78
CA LEU A 5 23.95 27.90 33.01
C LEU A 5 23.72 26.40 33.22
N PHE A 6 22.49 26.03 33.59
CA PHE A 6 21.97 24.68 33.35
C PHE A 6 21.21 24.68 32.03
N PHE A 7 21.83 24.16 30.98
CA PHE A 7 21.10 23.70 29.80
C PHE A 7 20.39 22.40 30.19
N ASN A 8 19.06 22.43 30.23
CA ASN A 8 18.26 21.21 30.16
C ASN A 8 18.41 20.64 28.75
N LEU A 9 19.34 19.69 28.60
CA LEU A 9 19.42 18.83 27.44
C LEU A 9 18.20 17.90 27.50
N THR A 10 17.15 18.22 26.76
CA THR A 10 16.10 17.26 26.43
C THR A 10 16.75 16.16 25.58
N ILE A 11 17.12 15.06 26.21
CA ILE A 11 17.49 13.83 25.51
C ILE A 11 16.24 13.36 24.77
N SER A 12 16.18 13.57 23.45
CA SER A 12 15.18 12.93 22.61
C SER A 12 15.52 11.43 22.54
N ASN A 13 15.04 10.65 23.51
CA ASN A 13 15.04 9.19 23.42
C ASN A 13 14.01 8.78 22.35
N THR A 14 14.41 8.76 21.07
CA THR A 14 13.69 7.97 20.07
C THR A 14 14.14 6.52 20.22
N ALA A 15 13.60 5.83 21.22
CA ALA A 15 13.95 4.45 21.55
C ALA A 15 13.62 3.54 20.35
N GLN A 16 14.65 3.15 19.61
CA GLN A 16 14.54 2.07 18.63
C GLN A 16 14.32 0.78 19.40
N THR A 17 13.39 -0.05 18.94
CA THR A 17 13.26 -1.40 19.49
C THR A 17 14.09 -2.36 18.67
N LEU A 18 14.98 -3.10 19.34
CA LEU A 18 15.85 -4.10 18.73
C LEU A 18 15.31 -5.50 18.98
N ILE A 19 15.29 -6.34 17.95
CA ILE A 19 15.07 -7.80 18.08
C ILE A 19 16.28 -8.52 17.47
N PRO A 20 16.97 -9.38 18.25
CA PRO A 20 16.75 -9.60 19.66
C PRO A 20 17.14 -8.35 20.46
N VAL A 21 16.63 -8.23 21.68
CA VAL A 21 16.96 -7.11 22.57
C VAL A 21 18.46 -7.12 22.86
N ASP A 22 19.05 -5.94 23.02
CA ASP A 22 20.47 -5.81 23.38
C ASP A 22 20.80 -6.58 24.68
N ASN A 23 21.97 -7.22 24.70
CA ASN A 23 22.47 -8.13 25.74
C ASN A 23 21.61 -9.39 25.95
N SER A 24 20.79 -9.77 24.97
CA SER A 24 20.02 -11.01 25.04
C SER A 24 20.92 -12.25 25.06
N VAL A 25 20.52 -13.23 25.85
CA VAL A 25 21.12 -14.56 25.88
C VAL A 25 20.14 -15.57 25.29
N ASN A 26 20.65 -16.76 24.92
CA ASN A 26 19.87 -17.83 24.32
C ASN A 26 19.19 -17.47 22.98
N VAL A 27 19.81 -16.58 22.21
CA VAL A 27 19.30 -16.20 20.88
C VAL A 27 19.44 -17.35 19.89
N SER A 28 18.45 -17.56 19.02
CA SER A 28 18.57 -18.54 17.94
C SER A 28 19.71 -18.19 16.97
N ASN A 29 20.48 -19.16 16.53
CA ASN A 29 21.59 -18.90 15.60
C ASN A 29 21.15 -18.61 14.15
N ASP A 30 19.85 -18.73 13.86
CA ASP A 30 19.24 -18.33 12.59
C ASP A 30 18.41 -17.03 12.72
N MET A 31 18.61 -16.27 13.80
CA MET A 31 17.85 -15.05 14.11
C MET A 31 17.84 -14.05 12.95
N GLN A 32 16.64 -13.50 12.67
CA GLN A 32 16.48 -12.30 11.85
C GLN A 32 16.48 -11.08 12.76
N PHE A 33 17.36 -10.13 12.45
CA PHE A 33 17.52 -8.94 13.27
C PHE A 33 16.53 -7.87 12.84
N LYS A 34 15.88 -7.20 13.79
CA LYS A 34 14.90 -6.16 13.51
C LYS A 34 15.23 -4.89 14.26
N VAL A 35 15.19 -3.75 13.56
CA VAL A 35 15.21 -2.42 14.16
C VAL A 35 13.89 -1.74 13.83
N THR A 36 13.11 -1.36 14.86
CA THR A 36 11.84 -0.65 14.69
C THR A 36 11.99 0.82 15.07
N PHE A 37 11.51 1.71 14.20
CA PHE A 37 11.62 3.16 14.30
C PHE A 37 10.25 3.84 14.53
N SER A 38 10.28 5.15 14.79
CA SER A 38 9.06 5.97 14.95
C SER A 38 8.32 6.24 13.63
N ALA A 39 9.04 6.23 12.51
CA ALA A 39 8.55 6.40 11.14
C ALA A 39 9.29 5.44 10.18
N THR A 40 8.81 5.31 8.94
CA THR A 40 9.40 4.44 7.92
C THR A 40 10.83 4.88 7.57
N PRO A 41 11.85 4.02 7.75
CA PRO A 41 13.22 4.32 7.32
C PRO A 41 13.38 4.21 5.81
N THR A 42 14.20 5.08 5.23
CA THR A 42 14.47 5.10 3.79
C THR A 42 15.90 4.64 3.55
N LEU A 43 16.06 3.40 3.06
CA LEU A 43 17.38 2.84 2.75
C LEU A 43 18.09 3.67 1.66
N GLN A 44 19.41 3.81 1.80
CA GLN A 44 20.30 4.35 0.78
C GLN A 44 21.19 3.27 0.18
N SER A 45 21.77 3.56 -0.99
CA SER A 45 22.81 2.76 -1.64
C SER A 45 24.20 3.00 -1.04
N SER A 46 24.28 3.17 0.28
CA SER A 46 25.55 3.41 0.98
C SER A 46 25.47 2.93 2.42
N GLY A 47 26.64 2.72 3.03
CA GLY A 47 26.74 2.31 4.42
C GLY A 47 26.75 0.80 4.62
N LYS A 48 27.20 0.39 5.80
CA LYS A 48 27.46 -1.01 6.14
C LYS A 48 26.69 -1.47 7.38
N ILE A 49 26.32 -2.74 7.34
CA ILE A 49 25.86 -3.51 8.50
C ILE A 49 26.82 -4.68 8.66
N SER A 50 27.37 -4.87 9.86
CA SER A 50 28.36 -5.92 10.10
C SER A 50 28.03 -6.73 11.34
N LEU A 51 28.20 -8.04 11.22
CA LEU A 51 28.14 -8.99 12.31
C LEU A 51 29.56 -9.32 12.76
N TYR A 52 29.79 -9.27 14.07
CA TYR A 52 31.08 -9.60 14.69
C TYR A 52 30.89 -10.65 15.78
N LYS A 53 31.88 -11.53 15.97
CA LYS A 53 32.03 -12.29 17.20
C LYS A 53 32.38 -11.33 18.35
N SER A 54 32.06 -11.71 19.59
CA SER A 54 32.34 -10.90 20.78
C SER A 54 33.83 -10.59 21.00
N ASN A 55 34.74 -11.34 20.38
CA ASN A 55 36.17 -11.07 20.36
C ASN A 55 36.61 -10.03 19.30
N GLY A 56 35.67 -9.42 18.58
CA GLY A 56 35.92 -8.41 17.54
C GLY A 56 36.18 -8.97 16.14
N ALA A 57 36.21 -10.30 15.96
CA ALA A 57 36.39 -10.89 14.64
C ALA A 57 35.14 -10.67 13.76
N ILE A 58 35.33 -10.13 12.56
CA ILE A 58 34.23 -9.92 11.60
C ILE A 58 33.74 -11.25 11.04
N VAL A 59 32.42 -11.41 11.00
CA VAL A 59 31.75 -12.61 10.49
C VAL A 59 31.22 -12.34 9.09
N GLU A 60 30.42 -11.30 8.95
CA GLU A 60 29.78 -10.92 7.69
C GLU A 60 29.54 -9.42 7.64
N THR A 61 29.68 -8.82 6.46
CA THR A 61 29.33 -7.42 6.20
C THR A 61 28.38 -7.33 5.02
N ILE A 62 27.23 -6.72 5.27
CA ILE A 62 26.29 -6.27 4.24
C ILE A 62 26.68 -4.83 3.88
N ASP A 63 27.20 -4.64 2.66
CA ASP A 63 27.64 -3.34 2.15
C ASP A 63 26.62 -2.82 1.12
N LEU A 64 25.78 -1.88 1.53
CA LEU A 64 24.69 -1.38 0.69
C LEU A 64 25.19 -0.60 -0.53
N SER A 65 26.45 -0.16 -0.56
CA SER A 65 27.04 0.42 -1.78
C SER A 65 27.19 -0.58 -2.92
N LYS A 66 27.04 -1.88 -2.61
CA LYS A 66 27.01 -2.94 -3.61
C LYS A 66 25.59 -3.28 -4.08
N MET A 67 24.55 -2.62 -3.55
CA MET A 67 23.19 -2.74 -4.10
C MET A 67 23.19 -2.17 -5.51
N PRO A 68 22.87 -2.97 -6.55
CA PRO A 68 22.77 -2.43 -7.89
C PRO A 68 21.61 -1.44 -7.99
N THR A 69 21.84 -0.33 -8.69
CA THR A 69 20.81 0.67 -8.97
C THR A 69 19.98 0.24 -10.18
N GLY A 70 18.66 0.08 -10.01
CA GLY A 70 17.70 -0.20 -11.08
C GLY A 70 17.31 -1.68 -11.23
N MET A 71 16.04 -1.91 -11.56
CA MET A 71 15.52 -3.18 -12.12
C MET A 71 15.40 -3.02 -13.64
N PRO A 72 15.69 -4.04 -14.47
CA PRO A 72 16.07 -5.42 -14.14
C PRO A 72 17.56 -5.56 -13.82
N MET A 73 17.91 -6.58 -13.02
CA MET A 73 19.18 -6.61 -12.31
C MET A 73 20.36 -7.17 -13.11
N SER A 74 21.43 -6.37 -13.11
CA SER A 74 22.80 -6.64 -13.57
C SER A 74 23.43 -7.95 -13.04
N ILE A 75 24.47 -8.44 -13.72
CA ILE A 75 25.35 -9.55 -13.32
C ILE A 75 26.08 -9.32 -11.98
N THR A 76 26.00 -8.11 -11.42
CA THR A 76 26.77 -7.64 -10.25
C THR A 76 26.08 -7.84 -8.89
N TRP A 77 24.97 -8.59 -8.79
CA TRP A 77 24.27 -8.78 -7.51
C TRP A 77 25.14 -9.51 -6.47
N PRO A 78 25.50 -8.88 -5.34
CA PRO A 78 26.55 -9.40 -4.46
C PRO A 78 26.05 -10.40 -3.41
N TRP A 79 24.75 -10.41 -3.08
CA TRP A 79 24.21 -11.27 -2.02
C TRP A 79 23.57 -12.51 -2.57
N THR A 80 24.13 -13.64 -2.18
CA THR A 80 23.61 -14.95 -2.56
C THR A 80 23.58 -15.88 -1.36
N GLU A 81 22.63 -16.80 -1.37
CA GLU A 81 22.49 -17.85 -0.38
C GLU A 81 22.40 -19.20 -1.10
N THR A 82 23.03 -20.24 -0.55
CA THR A 82 22.88 -21.60 -1.09
C THR A 82 21.67 -22.26 -0.44
N LEU A 83 20.58 -22.36 -1.20
CA LEU A 83 19.33 -23.00 -0.79
C LEU A 83 19.13 -24.27 -1.61
N ASN A 84 18.95 -25.42 -0.95
CA ASN A 84 18.81 -26.72 -1.62
C ASN A 84 19.94 -27.04 -2.64
N GLY A 85 21.17 -26.65 -2.31
CA GLY A 85 22.34 -26.84 -3.17
C GLY A 85 22.37 -25.92 -4.40
N THR A 86 21.50 -24.92 -4.47
CA THR A 86 21.48 -23.91 -5.53
C THR A 86 21.81 -22.54 -4.96
N THR A 87 22.71 -21.82 -5.61
CA THR A 87 23.01 -20.43 -5.29
C THR A 87 21.90 -19.52 -5.81
N ILE A 88 21.24 -18.81 -4.90
CA ILE A 88 20.09 -17.94 -5.18
C ILE A 88 20.42 -16.53 -4.71
N ARG A 89 20.02 -15.53 -5.49
CA ARG A 89 20.18 -14.12 -5.09
C ARG A 89 19.15 -13.78 -4.02
N VAL A 90 19.58 -13.09 -2.97
CA VAL A 90 18.74 -12.72 -1.82
C VAL A 90 18.82 -11.23 -1.49
N ILE A 91 17.84 -10.75 -0.73
CA ILE A 91 17.76 -9.37 -0.20
C ILE A 91 18.09 -9.43 1.29
N PRO A 92 19.27 -8.94 1.73
CA PRO A 92 19.70 -9.07 3.12
C PRO A 92 19.09 -8.01 4.05
N VAL A 93 18.58 -6.90 3.50
CA VAL A 93 17.96 -5.81 4.27
C VAL A 93 16.63 -5.45 3.65
N THR A 94 15.56 -5.56 4.45
CA THR A 94 14.19 -5.28 4.01
C THR A 94 13.56 -4.23 4.91
N VAL A 95 12.99 -3.17 4.32
CA VAL A 95 12.11 -2.24 5.04
C VAL A 95 10.68 -2.73 4.91
N ASP A 96 9.99 -2.90 6.04
CA ASP A 96 8.58 -3.26 6.10
C ASP A 96 7.89 -2.35 7.11
N GLY A 97 7.18 -1.34 6.60
CA GLY A 97 6.63 -0.24 7.40
C GLY A 97 7.71 0.48 8.21
N LYS A 98 7.56 0.53 9.53
CA LYS A 98 8.51 1.19 10.44
C LYS A 98 9.69 0.29 10.85
N SER A 99 9.76 -0.93 10.35
CA SER A 99 10.78 -1.90 10.75
C SER A 99 11.77 -2.17 9.63
N VAL A 100 13.02 -2.39 10.02
CA VAL A 100 14.10 -2.83 9.13
C VAL A 100 14.53 -4.20 9.59
N TYR A 101 14.39 -5.17 8.70
CA TYR A 101 14.83 -6.54 8.90
C TYR A 101 16.19 -6.74 8.26
N ILE A 102 17.12 -7.31 9.02
CA ILE A 102 18.50 -7.57 8.64
C ILE A 102 18.71 -9.07 8.74
N ARG A 103 19.12 -9.69 7.64
CA ARG A 103 19.39 -11.11 7.53
C ARG A 103 20.82 -11.33 7.05
N PHE A 104 21.62 -11.95 7.91
CA PHE A 104 22.91 -12.51 7.54
C PHE A 104 22.72 -13.91 6.92
N SER A 105 23.79 -14.47 6.35
CA SER A 105 23.76 -15.80 5.75
C SER A 105 23.30 -16.88 6.75
N SER A 106 22.56 -17.90 6.31
CA SER A 106 21.96 -18.95 7.19
C SER A 106 22.94 -19.68 8.12
N ASN A 107 24.24 -19.63 7.85
CA ASN A 107 25.30 -20.26 8.64
C ASN A 107 26.29 -19.23 9.23
N ALA A 108 25.93 -17.94 9.27
CA ALA A 108 26.81 -16.90 9.78
C ALA A 108 27.08 -17.04 11.29
N MET A 109 26.13 -17.58 12.07
CA MET A 109 26.23 -17.67 13.52
C MET A 109 26.37 -19.12 13.99
N ASP A 110 27.39 -19.34 14.81
CA ASP A 110 27.66 -20.55 15.57
C ASP A 110 26.75 -20.61 16.81
N PHE A 111 26.52 -21.81 17.34
CA PHE A 111 25.85 -22.01 18.63
C PHE A 111 26.75 -21.59 19.79
N SER A 112 26.15 -21.24 20.94
CA SER A 112 26.84 -20.92 22.20
C SER A 112 27.95 -19.89 22.05
N THR A 113 27.75 -18.91 21.18
CA THR A 113 28.77 -17.92 20.81
C THR A 113 28.22 -16.51 20.96
N GLY A 114 29.04 -15.61 21.51
CA GLY A 114 28.69 -14.19 21.66
C GLY A 114 28.96 -13.40 20.37
N TYR A 115 28.06 -12.47 20.06
CA TYR A 115 28.11 -11.61 18.88
C TYR A 115 27.70 -10.17 19.21
N TYR A 116 28.05 -9.25 18.32
CA TYR A 116 27.44 -7.92 18.26
C TYR A 116 27.27 -7.47 16.81
N ILE A 117 26.31 -6.56 16.60
CA ILE A 117 26.01 -5.97 15.29
C ILE A 117 26.35 -4.49 15.30
N THR A 118 26.95 -4.01 14.21
CA THR A 118 27.06 -2.58 13.92
C THR A 118 26.21 -2.21 12.73
N VAL A 119 25.58 -1.03 12.78
CA VAL A 119 24.75 -0.48 11.72
C VAL A 119 25.17 0.97 11.50
N GLU A 120 25.73 1.30 10.34
CA GLU A 120 26.15 2.67 10.07
C GLU A 120 24.95 3.62 9.91
N LYS A 121 25.06 4.85 10.40
CA LYS A 121 24.00 5.87 10.26
C LYS A 121 23.61 6.11 8.79
N SER A 122 24.59 6.06 7.89
CA SER A 122 24.47 6.34 6.46
C SER A 122 23.61 5.34 5.69
N ILE A 123 23.16 4.23 6.31
CA ILE A 123 22.25 3.31 5.64
C ILE A 123 20.86 3.92 5.41
N PHE A 124 20.49 4.99 6.14
CA PHE A 124 19.21 5.67 5.98
C PHE A 124 19.39 7.15 5.61
N SER A 125 18.69 7.60 4.56
CA SER A 125 18.69 9.01 4.14
C SER A 125 18.04 9.91 5.18
N ASN A 126 17.04 9.38 5.87
CA ASN A 126 16.26 10.07 6.90
C ASN A 126 16.72 9.72 8.32
N ALA A 127 17.94 9.21 8.51
CA ALA A 127 18.45 8.82 9.83
C ALA A 127 18.29 9.92 10.90
N SER A 128 18.56 11.18 10.57
CA SER A 128 18.44 12.29 11.52
C SER A 128 17.00 12.54 11.97
N SER A 129 15.99 12.41 11.10
CA SER A 129 14.57 12.58 11.49
C SER A 129 14.05 11.39 12.29
N LEU A 130 14.66 10.21 12.14
CA LEU A 130 14.42 9.04 12.98
C LEU A 130 15.15 9.12 14.34
N GLY A 131 16.05 10.10 14.52
CA GLY A 131 16.99 10.14 15.65
C GLY A 131 17.97 8.96 15.66
N PHE A 132 18.23 8.36 14.50
CA PHE A 132 19.17 7.26 14.33
C PHE A 132 20.60 7.78 14.17
N ASN A 133 21.48 7.37 15.09
CA ASN A 133 22.91 7.73 15.07
C ASN A 133 23.82 6.58 14.65
N GLY A 134 23.24 5.48 14.15
CA GLY A 134 23.96 4.22 13.97
C GLY A 134 23.98 3.37 15.24
N ILE A 135 24.34 2.10 15.08
CA ILE A 135 24.60 1.15 16.15
C ILE A 135 26.09 0.83 16.10
N THR A 136 26.81 1.16 17.17
CA THR A 136 28.25 0.91 17.30
C THR A 136 28.50 -0.40 18.04
N ALA A 137 29.77 -0.82 18.07
CA ALA A 137 30.17 -2.03 18.79
C ALA A 137 29.62 -2.04 20.22
N ASN A 138 29.14 -3.22 20.66
CA ASN A 138 28.57 -3.49 21.98
C ASN A 138 27.26 -2.77 22.34
N ASN A 139 26.67 -1.95 21.44
CA ASN A 139 25.34 -1.35 21.66
C ASN A 139 24.20 -2.21 21.10
N TRP A 140 24.55 -3.35 20.50
CA TRP A 140 23.62 -4.41 20.13
C TRP A 140 24.36 -5.75 20.14
N SER A 141 24.49 -6.32 21.33
CA SER A 141 25.16 -7.60 21.57
C SER A 141 24.17 -8.69 21.96
N PHE A 142 24.54 -9.94 21.72
CA PHE A 142 23.75 -11.10 22.10
C PHE A 142 24.61 -12.37 22.16
N THR A 143 24.11 -13.40 22.83
CA THR A 143 24.74 -14.74 22.85
C THR A 143 23.77 -15.78 22.31
N THR A 144 24.23 -16.56 21.32
CA THR A 144 23.42 -17.64 20.75
C THR A 144 23.29 -18.81 21.73
N ARG A 145 22.17 -19.53 21.67
CA ARG A 145 21.93 -20.72 22.50
C ARG A 145 22.76 -21.93 22.08
N SER A 146 22.70 -23.00 22.87
CA SER A 146 23.15 -24.33 22.47
C SER A 146 22.34 -24.90 21.30
N LYS A 147 22.94 -25.79 20.54
CA LYS A 147 22.29 -26.51 19.44
C LYS A 147 21.02 -27.23 19.94
N PRO A 148 19.87 -27.09 19.27
CA PRO A 148 18.68 -27.89 19.58
C PRO A 148 18.96 -29.40 19.50
N ALA A 149 18.26 -30.18 20.32
CA ALA A 149 18.33 -31.64 20.23
C ALA A 149 17.81 -32.11 18.87
N ALA A 150 18.32 -33.25 18.40
CA ALA A 150 17.75 -33.93 17.24
C ALA A 150 16.39 -34.54 17.65
N ASP A 151 15.34 -34.06 17.01
CA ASP A 151 13.93 -34.37 17.22
C ASP A 151 13.22 -34.26 15.86
N LEU A 152 11.91 -34.47 15.86
CA LEU A 152 11.03 -34.34 14.72
C LEU A 152 9.90 -33.35 14.99
N GLU A 153 9.79 -32.79 16.20
CA GLU A 153 8.84 -31.74 16.54
C GLU A 153 9.60 -30.46 16.93
N TYR A 154 9.38 -29.38 16.17
CA TYR A 154 10.08 -28.12 16.37
C TYR A 154 9.14 -26.93 16.36
N THR A 155 9.45 -25.91 17.17
CA THR A 155 8.78 -24.61 17.14
C THR A 155 9.65 -23.57 16.44
N VAL A 156 9.05 -22.78 15.57
CA VAL A 156 9.66 -21.61 14.93
C VAL A 156 9.00 -20.35 15.49
N SER A 157 9.76 -19.35 15.94
CA SER A 157 9.19 -18.07 16.38
C SER A 157 10.03 -16.87 15.95
N ALA A 158 9.38 -15.84 15.40
CA ALA A 158 10.07 -14.64 14.89
C ALA A 158 10.78 -13.82 15.98
N ASP A 159 10.41 -14.01 17.26
CA ASP A 159 11.06 -13.37 18.41
C ASP A 159 12.25 -14.18 18.98
N GLY A 160 12.52 -15.38 18.42
CA GLY A 160 13.60 -16.28 18.82
C GLY A 160 13.34 -17.16 20.04
N THR A 161 12.12 -17.15 20.60
CA THR A 161 11.73 -17.99 21.75
C THR A 161 11.51 -19.48 21.41
N GLY A 162 11.22 -19.82 20.15
CA GLY A 162 11.09 -21.19 19.64
C GLY A 162 12.45 -21.83 19.34
N ASP A 163 12.49 -23.11 18.95
CA ASP A 163 13.70 -23.87 18.58
C ASP A 163 14.47 -23.31 17.38
N PHE A 164 13.79 -22.54 16.54
CA PHE A 164 14.35 -21.78 15.42
C PHE A 164 13.67 -20.41 15.32
N ALA A 165 14.36 -19.43 14.73
CA ALA A 165 13.78 -18.12 14.46
C ALA A 165 13.19 -18.00 13.05
N THR A 166 13.58 -18.90 12.14
CA THR A 166 13.18 -18.85 10.73
C THR A 166 12.74 -20.21 10.22
N LEU A 167 11.86 -20.18 9.21
CA LEU A 167 11.44 -21.41 8.54
C LEU A 167 12.62 -22.08 7.80
N GLN A 168 13.52 -21.32 7.17
CA GLN A 168 14.70 -21.89 6.52
C GLN A 168 15.65 -22.57 7.52
N GLY A 169 15.82 -22.00 8.72
CA GLY A 169 16.69 -22.55 9.77
C GLY A 169 16.26 -23.96 10.20
N VAL A 170 14.97 -24.14 10.52
CA VAL A 170 14.45 -25.48 10.86
C VAL A 170 14.53 -26.46 9.68
N LEU A 171 14.26 -25.99 8.46
CA LEU A 171 14.34 -26.82 7.25
C LEU A 171 15.78 -27.28 6.96
N ASN A 172 16.77 -26.42 7.21
CA ASN A 172 18.20 -26.75 7.11
C ASN A 172 18.61 -27.78 8.17
N PHE A 173 18.04 -27.71 9.37
CA PHE A 173 18.37 -28.59 10.48
C PHE A 173 17.80 -30.01 10.31
N LEU A 174 16.57 -30.13 9.82
CA LEU A 174 15.88 -31.42 9.68
C LEU A 174 16.65 -32.36 8.73
N PRO A 175 16.56 -33.69 8.91
CA PRO A 175 17.19 -34.65 7.99
C PRO A 175 16.60 -34.59 6.58
N THR A 176 17.18 -35.32 5.63
CA THR A 176 16.58 -35.59 4.31
C THR A 176 15.75 -36.89 4.35
N GLY A 177 14.88 -37.09 3.36
CA GLY A 177 14.04 -38.28 3.26
C GLY A 177 12.73 -38.20 4.06
N ASN A 178 12.21 -39.37 4.46
CA ASN A 178 10.91 -39.51 5.12
C ASN A 178 11.05 -39.38 6.64
N ALA A 179 10.94 -38.16 7.18
CA ALA A 179 11.19 -37.91 8.60
C ALA A 179 9.94 -37.86 9.48
N ASN A 180 8.73 -37.68 8.93
CA ASN A 180 7.51 -37.42 9.72
C ASN A 180 7.63 -36.20 10.64
N ALA A 181 8.33 -35.15 10.19
CA ALA A 181 8.60 -33.96 10.98
C ALA A 181 7.37 -33.06 11.09
N LYS A 182 7.22 -32.41 12.25
CA LYS A 182 6.19 -31.43 12.58
C LYS A 182 6.83 -30.13 13.00
N ILE A 183 6.42 -29.04 12.37
CA ILE A 183 6.96 -27.71 12.59
C ILE A 183 5.79 -26.81 12.96
N LEU A 184 5.76 -26.33 14.20
CA LEU A 184 4.82 -25.30 14.64
C LEU A 184 5.45 -23.91 14.45
N VAL A 185 4.87 -23.10 13.59
CA VAL A 185 5.30 -21.72 13.34
C VAL A 185 4.42 -20.78 14.16
N LYS A 186 5.01 -20.06 15.10
CA LYS A 186 4.30 -19.10 15.95
C LYS A 186 3.93 -17.84 15.18
N ASN A 187 2.91 -17.13 15.66
CA ASN A 187 2.54 -15.84 15.10
C ASN A 187 3.75 -14.90 15.03
N GLY A 188 3.90 -14.22 13.90
CA GLY A 188 5.05 -13.38 13.59
C GLY A 188 5.23 -13.21 12.09
N THR A 189 6.05 -12.22 11.74
CA THR A 189 6.48 -11.97 10.35
C THR A 189 7.86 -12.57 10.15
N TYR A 190 7.98 -13.47 9.17
CA TYR A 190 9.20 -14.16 8.79
C TYR A 190 9.63 -13.66 7.41
N ILE A 191 10.73 -12.90 7.33
CA ILE A 191 11.16 -12.26 6.08
C ILE A 191 12.26 -13.08 5.39
N GLY A 192 12.06 -13.41 4.11
CA GLY A 192 13.05 -14.08 3.27
C GLY A 192 12.53 -15.36 2.65
N LEU A 193 13.46 -16.15 2.11
CA LEU A 193 13.14 -17.35 1.33
C LEU A 193 13.13 -18.60 2.21
N ALA A 194 12.24 -19.56 1.91
CA ALA A 194 12.13 -20.85 2.59
C ALA A 194 11.99 -22.02 1.62
N TYR A 195 13.04 -22.82 1.48
CA TYR A 195 13.23 -23.78 0.40
C TYR A 195 13.50 -25.16 1.01
N ILE A 196 12.77 -26.17 0.52
CA ILE A 196 12.85 -27.57 0.96
C ILE A 196 12.92 -28.48 -0.27
N LYS A 197 13.92 -29.37 -0.30
CA LYS A 197 14.13 -30.34 -1.37
C LYS A 197 14.53 -31.70 -0.79
N GLY A 198 13.88 -32.75 -1.28
CA GLY A 198 14.20 -34.13 -0.89
C GLY A 198 13.88 -34.46 0.56
N LYS A 199 12.89 -33.75 1.14
CA LYS A 199 12.35 -34.00 2.47
C LYS A 199 10.86 -34.26 2.31
N ASN A 200 10.38 -35.32 2.95
CA ASN A 200 9.05 -35.88 2.73
C ASN A 200 8.37 -36.19 4.07
N LYS A 201 7.04 -36.18 4.08
CA LYS A 201 6.20 -36.42 5.28
C LYS A 201 6.33 -35.31 6.32
N TYR A 202 6.34 -34.04 5.89
CA TYR A 202 6.54 -32.91 6.80
C TYR A 202 5.23 -32.16 6.95
N THR A 203 4.91 -31.77 8.17
CA THR A 203 3.78 -30.89 8.47
C THR A 203 4.31 -29.56 8.98
N ILE A 204 4.00 -28.49 8.27
CA ILE A 204 4.32 -27.11 8.67
C ILE A 204 3.00 -26.44 8.99
N GLU A 205 2.82 -26.11 10.26
CA GLU A 205 1.59 -25.54 10.79
C GLU A 205 1.84 -24.18 11.41
N GLY A 206 1.11 -23.17 10.97
CA GLY A 206 1.06 -21.89 11.66
C GLY A 206 0.11 -21.91 12.86
N GLU A 207 0.46 -21.15 13.90
CA GLU A 207 -0.39 -20.87 15.06
C GLU A 207 -1.70 -20.19 14.67
N SER A 208 -1.69 -19.39 13.60
CA SER A 208 -2.91 -18.88 12.97
C SER A 208 -2.63 -18.43 11.54
N LYS A 209 -3.64 -18.58 10.67
CA LYS A 209 -3.56 -18.17 9.27
C LYS A 209 -3.12 -16.72 9.11
N THR A 210 -3.76 -15.79 9.81
CA THR A 210 -3.51 -14.34 9.69
C THR A 210 -2.35 -13.85 10.57
N GLY A 211 -1.95 -14.60 11.59
CA GLY A 211 -0.85 -14.22 12.49
C GLY A 211 0.52 -14.73 12.04
N VAL A 212 0.59 -15.77 11.20
CA VAL A 212 1.85 -16.29 10.65
C VAL A 212 2.05 -15.80 9.23
N ILE A 213 2.95 -14.84 9.05
CA ILE A 213 3.21 -14.18 7.77
C ILE A 213 4.61 -14.53 7.28
N ILE A 214 4.70 -15.34 6.23
CA ILE A 214 5.95 -15.65 5.53
C ILE A 214 6.03 -14.76 4.29
N LYS A 215 6.95 -13.80 4.28
CA LYS A 215 6.98 -12.71 3.30
C LYS A 215 8.38 -12.55 2.70
N GLY A 216 8.47 -12.27 1.40
CA GLY A 216 9.78 -12.03 0.76
C GLY A 216 9.67 -11.39 -0.61
N TYR A 217 10.77 -10.78 -1.06
CA TYR A 217 10.90 -10.24 -2.41
C TYR A 217 11.65 -11.24 -3.29
N ASN A 218 10.99 -11.83 -4.28
CA ASN A 218 11.63 -12.68 -5.29
C ASN A 218 10.80 -12.70 -6.59
N ASN A 219 11.46 -12.68 -7.75
CA ASN A 219 10.78 -12.69 -9.05
C ASN A 219 11.77 -13.01 -10.19
N SER A 220 11.26 -13.11 -11.42
CA SER A 220 12.09 -13.40 -12.62
C SER A 220 13.25 -12.43 -12.83
N ASN A 221 13.09 -11.14 -12.50
CA ASN A 221 14.16 -10.17 -12.67
C ASN A 221 15.28 -10.34 -11.62
N LEU A 222 14.93 -10.82 -10.42
CA LEU A 222 15.90 -11.17 -9.37
C LEU A 222 16.55 -12.54 -9.64
N ASN A 223 15.73 -13.58 -9.78
CA ASN A 223 16.11 -14.95 -10.06
C ASN A 223 15.29 -15.48 -11.26
N ALA A 224 15.88 -15.60 -12.45
CA ALA A 224 15.14 -15.82 -13.69
C ALA A 224 14.45 -17.20 -13.84
N SER A 225 14.89 -18.21 -13.11
CA SER A 225 14.31 -19.56 -13.23
C SER A 225 13.02 -19.67 -12.44
N THR A 226 11.98 -20.24 -13.05
CA THR A 226 10.73 -20.66 -12.39
C THR A 226 10.97 -21.65 -11.23
N HIS A 227 12.13 -22.31 -11.19
CA HIS A 227 12.51 -23.16 -10.08
C HIS A 227 12.96 -22.37 -8.84
N TRP A 228 13.39 -21.12 -8.98
CA TRP A 228 14.15 -20.41 -7.92
C TRP A 228 13.62 -19.01 -7.59
N ARG A 229 12.52 -18.57 -8.22
CA ARG A 229 11.97 -17.21 -8.10
C ARG A 229 10.82 -17.06 -7.10
N SER A 230 10.42 -18.15 -6.45
CA SER A 230 9.38 -18.17 -5.41
C SER A 230 9.87 -17.64 -4.06
N VAL A 231 8.98 -17.19 -3.19
CA VAL A 231 9.32 -16.95 -1.76
C VAL A 231 9.49 -18.27 -1.02
N VAL A 232 8.53 -19.18 -1.19
CA VAL A 232 8.59 -20.53 -0.62
C VAL A 232 8.63 -21.57 -1.72
N ASN A 233 9.55 -22.53 -1.61
CA ASN A 233 9.75 -23.58 -2.60
C ASN A 233 9.75 -24.96 -1.96
N ILE A 234 8.69 -25.72 -2.20
CA ILE A 234 8.50 -27.06 -1.70
C ILE A 234 8.76 -28.09 -2.81
N GLN A 235 9.73 -28.97 -2.60
CA GLN A 235 10.04 -30.11 -3.48
C GLN A 235 10.11 -31.39 -2.64
N GLY A 236 8.98 -32.08 -2.52
CA GLY A 236 8.87 -33.26 -1.67
C GLY A 236 7.46 -33.85 -1.65
N ASP A 237 7.37 -35.08 -1.20
CA ASP A 237 6.12 -35.84 -1.11
C ASP A 237 5.55 -35.81 0.32
N ASP A 238 4.23 -35.99 0.43
CA ASP A 238 3.52 -36.08 1.72
C ASP A 238 3.71 -34.81 2.58
N ILE A 239 3.67 -33.63 1.97
CA ILE A 239 3.86 -32.35 2.67
C ILE A 239 2.51 -31.74 3.03
N ASN A 240 2.38 -31.27 4.27
CA ASN A 240 1.20 -30.53 4.73
C ASN A 240 1.60 -29.10 5.09
N LEU A 241 0.92 -28.12 4.52
CA LEU A 241 1.02 -26.69 4.85
C LEU A 241 -0.32 -26.24 5.42
N ILE A 242 -0.36 -25.80 6.69
CA ILE A 242 -1.61 -25.53 7.40
C ILE A 242 -1.54 -24.18 8.11
N SER A 243 -2.55 -23.32 7.96
CA SER A 243 -2.70 -22.08 8.74
C SER A 243 -1.53 -21.08 8.57
N LEU A 244 -1.10 -20.85 7.32
CA LEU A 244 0.03 -19.97 6.98
C LEU A 244 -0.39 -18.91 5.95
N THR A 245 0.16 -17.69 6.06
CA THR A 245 0.07 -16.67 5.01
C THR A 245 1.41 -16.54 4.28
N PHE A 246 1.37 -16.60 2.95
CA PHE A 246 2.53 -16.44 2.07
C PHE A 246 2.40 -15.19 1.22
N ILE A 247 3.41 -14.32 1.24
CA ILE A 247 3.40 -13.04 0.53
C ILE A 247 4.66 -12.89 -0.30
N ASN A 248 4.51 -12.73 -1.61
CA ASN A 248 5.57 -12.21 -2.46
C ASN A 248 5.39 -10.70 -2.64
N THR A 249 6.39 -9.93 -2.20
CA THR A 249 6.34 -8.48 -2.13
C THR A 249 6.79 -7.78 -3.40
N THR A 250 6.89 -8.52 -4.50
CA THR A 250 7.08 -7.90 -5.81
C THR A 250 5.92 -6.94 -6.07
N PRO A 251 6.19 -5.65 -6.36
CA PRO A 251 5.13 -4.66 -6.51
C PRO A 251 4.28 -4.93 -7.75
N ASN A 252 3.10 -4.31 -7.78
CA ASN A 252 2.25 -4.28 -8.97
C ASN A 252 3.05 -3.81 -10.19
N GLY A 253 2.85 -4.47 -11.35
CA GLY A 253 3.61 -4.20 -12.58
C GLY A 253 5.03 -4.78 -12.57
N GLY A 254 5.42 -5.52 -11.53
CA GLY A 254 6.66 -6.29 -11.49
C GLY A 254 6.62 -7.52 -12.42
N SER A 255 7.77 -8.21 -12.53
CA SER A 255 7.83 -9.50 -13.24
C SER A 255 7.20 -10.62 -12.41
N GLN A 256 6.96 -11.78 -13.04
CA GLN A 256 6.40 -12.99 -12.42
C GLN A 256 7.05 -13.34 -11.06
N ALA A 257 6.21 -13.65 -10.06
CA ALA A 257 6.62 -13.68 -8.66
C ALA A 257 5.76 -14.64 -7.80
N GLU A 258 6.16 -15.90 -7.67
CA GLU A 258 5.43 -16.87 -6.86
C GLU A 258 5.57 -16.57 -5.35
N ALA A 259 4.46 -16.54 -4.62
CA ALA A 259 4.47 -16.66 -3.17
C ALA A 259 4.81 -18.09 -2.75
N LEU A 260 4.25 -19.08 -3.44
CA LEU A 260 4.53 -20.50 -3.22
C LEU A 260 4.76 -21.23 -4.54
N LYS A 261 5.87 -21.97 -4.63
CA LYS A 261 6.03 -23.12 -5.51
C LYS A 261 5.91 -24.41 -4.69
N ALA A 262 5.04 -25.33 -5.09
CA ALA A 262 4.98 -26.67 -4.51
C ALA A 262 5.04 -27.74 -5.60
N SER A 263 5.87 -28.76 -5.40
CA SER A 263 6.06 -29.86 -6.35
C SER A 263 6.26 -31.18 -5.63
N GLY A 264 5.43 -32.16 -5.95
CA GLY A 264 5.52 -33.50 -5.38
C GLY A 264 4.19 -34.25 -5.41
N ALA A 265 4.15 -35.39 -4.73
CA ALA A 265 2.97 -36.23 -4.59
C ALA A 265 2.38 -36.10 -3.19
N ARG A 266 1.05 -36.00 -3.12
CA ARG A 266 0.27 -36.00 -1.87
C ARG A 266 0.56 -34.78 -1.00
N ILE A 267 0.59 -33.60 -1.61
CA ILE A 267 0.75 -32.33 -0.89
C ILE A 267 -0.65 -31.84 -0.49
N VAL A 268 -0.82 -31.49 0.79
CA VAL A 268 -2.03 -30.88 1.33
C VAL A 268 -1.72 -29.44 1.75
N ILE A 269 -2.54 -28.51 1.28
CA ILE A 269 -2.47 -27.09 1.64
C ILE A 269 -3.84 -26.72 2.19
N ALA A 270 -3.93 -26.34 3.46
CA ALA A 270 -5.21 -26.09 4.11
C ALA A 270 -5.20 -24.81 4.93
N ASN A 271 -6.27 -24.01 4.82
CA ASN A 271 -6.42 -22.78 5.60
C ASN A 271 -5.23 -21.81 5.44
N CYS A 272 -4.78 -21.58 4.20
CA CYS A 272 -3.64 -20.71 3.90
C CYS A 272 -4.07 -19.53 3.01
N ASP A 273 -3.39 -18.40 3.16
CA ASP A 273 -3.59 -17.22 2.29
C ASP A 273 -2.33 -16.95 1.45
N PHE A 274 -2.51 -16.57 0.19
CA PHE A 274 -1.44 -16.33 -0.78
C PHE A 274 -1.62 -14.97 -1.44
N TYR A 275 -0.57 -14.15 -1.43
CA TYR A 275 -0.59 -12.81 -2.00
C TYR A 275 0.58 -12.60 -2.96
N SER A 276 0.26 -12.33 -4.23
CA SER A 276 1.17 -11.69 -5.17
C SER A 276 0.37 -11.03 -6.31
N TYR A 277 0.99 -10.88 -7.47
CA TYR A 277 0.38 -10.45 -8.72
C TYR A 277 0.50 -11.60 -9.72
N GLN A 278 1.39 -11.45 -10.71
CA GLN A 278 1.58 -12.45 -11.74
C GLN A 278 2.25 -13.72 -11.17
N ASP A 279 1.70 -14.88 -11.50
CA ASP A 279 2.23 -16.20 -11.13
C ASP A 279 2.23 -16.48 -9.61
N THR A 280 1.23 -16.02 -8.86
CA THR A 280 1.17 -16.13 -7.37
C THR A 280 1.45 -17.52 -6.80
N VAL A 281 0.88 -18.59 -7.35
CA VAL A 281 1.18 -19.98 -6.97
C VAL A 281 1.52 -20.85 -8.17
N LEU A 282 2.57 -21.65 -8.01
CA LEU A 282 3.00 -22.66 -8.95
C LEU A 282 2.84 -24.05 -8.30
N LEU A 283 1.85 -24.83 -8.75
CA LEU A 283 1.55 -26.14 -8.17
C LEU A 283 1.81 -27.28 -9.16
N ASP A 284 2.71 -28.18 -8.80
CA ASP A 284 3.09 -29.34 -9.61
C ASP A 284 2.82 -30.67 -8.88
N GLY A 285 2.21 -31.64 -9.58
CA GLY A 285 2.04 -33.01 -9.08
C GLY A 285 0.64 -33.31 -8.55
N LYS A 286 0.52 -33.92 -7.36
CA LYS A 286 -0.78 -34.23 -6.72
C LYS A 286 -0.97 -33.34 -5.50
N VAL A 287 -1.76 -32.28 -5.64
CA VAL A 287 -1.94 -31.24 -4.62
C VAL A 287 -3.41 -31.05 -4.29
N TYR A 288 -3.77 -31.13 -3.01
CA TYR A 288 -5.11 -30.81 -2.51
C TYR A 288 -5.06 -29.51 -1.73
N VAL A 289 -5.86 -28.53 -2.15
CA VAL A 289 -5.92 -27.18 -1.59
C VAL A 289 -7.31 -26.96 -1.00
N LYS A 290 -7.43 -26.65 0.29
CA LYS A 290 -8.72 -26.55 0.97
C LYS A 290 -8.82 -25.31 1.86
N ASP A 291 -9.94 -24.59 1.80
CA ASP A 291 -10.22 -23.42 2.64
C ASP A 291 -9.15 -22.31 2.54
N CYS A 292 -8.53 -22.15 1.37
CA CYS A 292 -7.46 -21.17 1.13
C CYS A 292 -8.00 -19.93 0.42
N MET A 293 -7.29 -18.80 0.53
CA MET A 293 -7.49 -17.63 -0.33
C MET A 293 -6.24 -17.39 -1.18
N LEU A 294 -6.42 -17.22 -2.49
CA LEU A 294 -5.34 -16.96 -3.44
C LEU A 294 -5.61 -15.65 -4.16
N GLU A 295 -4.70 -14.68 -4.04
CA GLU A 295 -4.83 -13.34 -4.61
C GLU A 295 -3.74 -13.06 -5.66
N GLY A 296 -4.14 -12.63 -6.86
CA GLY A 296 -3.23 -12.27 -7.95
C GLY A 296 -3.92 -11.77 -9.23
N ASP A 297 -3.16 -11.63 -10.33
CA ASP A 297 -3.70 -11.11 -11.61
C ASP A 297 -3.51 -12.03 -12.82
N VAL A 298 -2.31 -12.11 -13.39
CA VAL A 298 -2.00 -12.85 -14.61
C VAL A 298 -1.49 -14.23 -14.22
N ASP A 299 -2.19 -15.27 -14.69
CA ASP A 299 -1.83 -16.68 -14.51
C ASP A 299 -1.51 -17.04 -13.05
N PHE A 300 -2.19 -16.40 -12.10
CA PHE A 300 -1.75 -16.42 -10.71
C PHE A 300 -1.90 -17.81 -10.06
N ILE A 301 -2.60 -18.74 -10.71
CA ILE A 301 -2.57 -20.18 -10.42
C ILE A 301 -2.09 -20.91 -11.67
N TRP A 302 -0.92 -21.57 -11.60
CA TRP A 302 -0.38 -22.28 -12.75
C TRP A 302 0.49 -23.46 -12.37
N GLY A 303 0.81 -24.32 -13.35
CA GLY A 303 1.67 -25.49 -13.16
C GLY A 303 1.13 -26.72 -13.87
N THR A 304 1.57 -27.90 -13.41
CA THR A 304 1.25 -29.19 -14.06
C THR A 304 0.85 -30.27 -13.07
N GLY A 305 -0.19 -31.04 -13.37
CA GLY A 305 -0.60 -32.19 -12.56
C GLY A 305 -2.01 -32.04 -12.02
N ALA A 306 -2.40 -33.01 -11.18
CA ALA A 306 -3.73 -33.10 -10.59
C ALA A 306 -3.78 -32.19 -9.36
N VAL A 307 -4.47 -31.06 -9.48
CA VAL A 307 -4.59 -30.07 -8.40
C VAL A 307 -6.07 -29.83 -8.13
N PHE A 308 -6.50 -30.06 -6.90
CA PHE A 308 -7.91 -29.91 -6.52
C PHE A 308 -8.06 -28.86 -5.44
N PHE A 309 -8.80 -27.79 -5.76
CA PHE A 309 -9.18 -26.71 -4.86
C PHE A 309 -10.58 -26.95 -4.32
N GLN A 310 -10.76 -26.87 -3.01
CA GLN A 310 -12.06 -27.05 -2.38
C GLN A 310 -12.34 -25.91 -1.40
N SER A 311 -13.49 -25.26 -1.56
CA SER A 311 -13.94 -24.18 -0.66
C SER A 311 -12.94 -23.02 -0.55
N CYS A 312 -12.19 -22.76 -1.63
CA CYS A 312 -11.22 -21.68 -1.69
C CYS A 312 -11.85 -20.38 -2.21
N GLU A 313 -11.23 -19.25 -1.86
CA GLU A 313 -11.44 -17.98 -2.51
C GLU A 313 -10.32 -17.73 -3.53
N ILE A 314 -10.69 -17.47 -4.78
CA ILE A 314 -9.80 -17.14 -5.89
C ILE A 314 -10.05 -15.65 -6.17
N ARG A 315 -9.20 -14.79 -5.63
CA ARG A 315 -9.39 -13.34 -5.60
C ARG A 315 -8.53 -12.66 -6.66
N ALA A 316 -9.18 -12.02 -7.61
CA ALA A 316 -8.51 -11.32 -8.68
C ALA A 316 -8.15 -9.88 -8.30
N ASN A 317 -6.95 -9.43 -8.65
CA ASN A 317 -6.49 -8.05 -8.46
C ASN A 317 -7.00 -7.15 -9.57
N ASP A 318 -6.93 -5.84 -9.38
CA ASP A 318 -7.58 -4.88 -10.28
C ASP A 318 -6.87 -4.67 -11.63
N ASN A 319 -5.84 -5.43 -11.98
CA ASN A 319 -5.08 -5.27 -13.23
C ASN A 319 -5.69 -5.99 -14.46
N GLY A 320 -6.72 -6.80 -14.25
CA GLY A 320 -7.21 -7.74 -15.25
C GLY A 320 -6.22 -8.89 -15.49
N GLY A 321 -6.69 -10.00 -16.05
CA GLY A 321 -5.82 -11.17 -16.20
C GLY A 321 -6.54 -12.50 -16.37
N TYR A 322 -5.90 -13.55 -15.85
CA TYR A 322 -6.31 -14.93 -16.04
C TYR A 322 -6.10 -15.66 -14.72
N ASN A 323 -7.16 -16.28 -14.19
CA ASN A 323 -7.06 -16.95 -12.91
C ASN A 323 -6.15 -18.17 -12.96
N VAL A 324 -6.22 -18.94 -14.06
CA VAL A 324 -5.57 -20.25 -14.17
C VAL A 324 -4.90 -20.45 -15.53
N MET A 325 -3.68 -20.97 -15.53
CA MET A 325 -2.99 -21.50 -16.71
C MET A 325 -2.41 -22.90 -16.41
N ALA A 326 -3.16 -23.95 -16.74
CA ALA A 326 -2.75 -25.34 -16.57
C ALA A 326 -1.88 -25.84 -17.74
N ARG A 327 -0.83 -26.62 -17.44
CA ARG A 327 0.18 -27.12 -18.41
C ARG A 327 0.23 -28.65 -18.47
N ASN A 328 -0.93 -29.26 -18.54
CA ASN A 328 -1.08 -30.71 -18.45
C ASN A 328 -0.75 -31.47 -19.74
N ASN A 329 -0.28 -32.71 -19.55
CA ASN A 329 -0.22 -33.74 -20.58
C ASN A 329 -1.43 -34.70 -20.44
N ASN A 330 -1.53 -35.71 -21.30
CA ASN A 330 -2.66 -36.64 -21.31
C ASN A 330 -2.67 -37.70 -20.19
N SER A 331 -1.63 -37.74 -19.33
CA SER A 331 -1.40 -38.86 -18.40
C SER A 331 -1.94 -38.59 -16.99
N VAL A 332 -2.30 -37.35 -16.68
CA VAL A 332 -2.77 -36.93 -15.35
C VAL A 332 -3.84 -35.86 -15.49
N HIS A 333 -4.76 -35.80 -14.54
CA HIS A 333 -5.71 -34.71 -14.43
C HIS A 333 -5.01 -33.35 -14.28
N GLY A 334 -5.72 -32.29 -14.65
CA GLY A 334 -5.36 -30.89 -14.43
C GLY A 334 -5.93 -30.31 -13.14
N TYR A 335 -6.48 -29.11 -13.26
CA TYR A 335 -6.90 -28.29 -12.15
C TYR A 335 -8.41 -28.34 -12.00
N ALA A 336 -8.91 -28.65 -10.81
CA ALA A 336 -10.34 -28.66 -10.51
C ALA A 336 -10.63 -27.79 -9.29
N PHE A 337 -11.75 -27.06 -9.33
CA PHE A 337 -12.20 -26.12 -8.31
C PHE A 337 -13.62 -26.49 -7.91
N ALA A 338 -13.83 -26.87 -6.65
CA ALA A 338 -15.12 -27.24 -6.12
C ALA A 338 -15.55 -26.28 -5.01
N ASP A 339 -16.78 -25.76 -5.12
CA ASP A 339 -17.39 -24.89 -4.11
C ASP A 339 -16.53 -23.63 -3.80
N CYS A 340 -15.74 -23.19 -4.79
CA CYS A 340 -14.86 -22.03 -4.67
C CYS A 340 -15.60 -20.74 -5.01
N LYS A 341 -15.09 -19.61 -4.53
CA LYS A 341 -15.59 -18.27 -4.86
C LYS A 341 -14.55 -17.53 -5.69
N LEU A 342 -14.95 -17.03 -6.84
CA LEU A 342 -14.12 -16.17 -7.68
C LEU A 342 -14.53 -14.73 -7.38
N THR A 343 -13.68 -14.00 -6.64
CA THR A 343 -13.92 -12.65 -6.13
C THR A 343 -12.89 -11.68 -6.71
N ARG A 344 -12.96 -10.40 -6.34
CA ARG A 344 -11.99 -9.38 -6.74
C ARG A 344 -11.71 -8.40 -5.60
N THR A 345 -10.54 -7.76 -5.63
CA THR A 345 -10.08 -6.83 -4.59
C THR A 345 -10.90 -5.55 -4.51
N SER A 346 -11.41 -5.03 -5.63
CA SER A 346 -12.26 -3.84 -5.65
C SER A 346 -13.41 -3.95 -6.66
N SER A 347 -14.23 -2.91 -6.78
CA SER A 347 -15.30 -2.83 -7.78
C SER A 347 -14.81 -2.47 -9.19
N ALA A 348 -13.49 -2.36 -9.41
CA ALA A 348 -12.89 -2.01 -10.70
C ALA A 348 -13.41 -2.91 -11.84
N THR A 349 -13.63 -2.33 -13.02
CA THR A 349 -14.23 -3.00 -14.19
C THR A 349 -13.28 -3.93 -14.95
N THR A 350 -12.15 -4.29 -14.35
CA THR A 350 -11.16 -5.14 -15.01
C THR A 350 -11.63 -6.58 -15.12
N ILE A 351 -11.33 -7.17 -16.28
CA ILE A 351 -11.80 -8.48 -16.69
C ILE A 351 -10.78 -9.53 -16.24
N HIS A 352 -11.27 -10.60 -15.62
CA HIS A 352 -10.48 -11.82 -15.42
C HIS A 352 -11.18 -13.01 -16.02
N TYR A 353 -10.44 -13.77 -16.82
CA TYR A 353 -10.96 -15.03 -17.34
C TYR A 353 -10.80 -16.15 -16.31
N LEU A 354 -11.72 -17.12 -16.34
CA LEU A 354 -11.66 -18.37 -15.58
C LEU A 354 -10.32 -19.09 -15.77
N GLY A 355 -9.75 -18.97 -16.96
CA GLY A 355 -8.41 -19.43 -17.29
C GLY A 355 -8.12 -19.20 -18.76
N ARG A 356 -6.88 -19.52 -19.14
CA ARG A 356 -6.43 -19.47 -20.53
C ARG A 356 -5.65 -20.71 -20.94
N ASP A 357 -5.54 -20.92 -22.25
CA ASP A 357 -4.62 -21.92 -22.78
C ASP A 357 -3.15 -21.57 -22.51
N ALA A 358 -2.29 -22.59 -22.48
CA ALA A 358 -0.84 -22.44 -22.33
C ALA A 358 -0.08 -22.56 -23.66
N GLY A 359 -0.75 -22.41 -24.80
CA GLY A 359 -0.18 -22.60 -26.13
C GLY A 359 -0.21 -24.05 -26.63
N ALA A 360 0.21 -24.24 -27.89
CA ALA A 360 0.15 -25.52 -28.59
C ALA A 360 0.99 -26.65 -27.96
N ASN A 361 1.92 -26.33 -27.05
CA ASN A 361 2.74 -27.32 -26.35
C ASN A 361 1.99 -28.05 -25.23
N TYR A 362 0.81 -27.56 -24.83
CA TYR A 362 0.00 -28.15 -23.76
C TYR A 362 -1.44 -28.42 -24.24
N PRO A 363 -1.63 -29.32 -25.23
CA PRO A 363 -2.95 -29.56 -25.83
C PRO A 363 -3.92 -30.31 -24.91
N TYR A 364 -3.48 -30.76 -23.73
CA TYR A 364 -4.29 -31.48 -22.75
C TYR A 364 -4.53 -30.64 -21.48
N ALA A 365 -4.44 -29.31 -21.57
CA ALA A 365 -4.77 -28.43 -20.46
C ALA A 365 -6.19 -28.72 -19.94
N GLU A 366 -6.32 -28.93 -18.63
CA GLU A 366 -7.58 -29.26 -17.97
C GLU A 366 -7.82 -28.29 -16.81
N ILE A 367 -8.95 -27.58 -16.85
CA ILE A 367 -9.42 -26.63 -15.85
C ILE A 367 -10.93 -26.83 -15.68
N VAL A 368 -11.37 -27.20 -14.47
CA VAL A 368 -12.77 -27.55 -14.20
C VAL A 368 -13.31 -26.77 -13.00
N TYR A 369 -14.46 -26.10 -13.16
CA TYR A 369 -15.16 -25.41 -12.07
C TYR A 369 -16.48 -26.12 -11.73
N LEU A 370 -16.67 -26.48 -10.45
CA LEU A 370 -17.80 -27.25 -9.93
C LEU A 370 -18.51 -26.46 -8.82
N ASN A 371 -19.74 -26.03 -9.09
CA ASN A 371 -20.58 -25.31 -8.13
C ASN A 371 -19.92 -24.05 -7.54
N CYS A 372 -19.10 -23.35 -8.32
CA CYS A 372 -18.41 -22.16 -7.85
C CYS A 372 -19.32 -20.92 -7.91
N THR A 373 -19.04 -19.93 -7.06
CA THR A 373 -19.62 -18.59 -7.17
C THR A 373 -18.73 -17.71 -8.03
N LEU A 374 -19.26 -17.12 -9.10
CA LEU A 374 -18.52 -16.25 -10.00
C LEU A 374 -18.91 -14.78 -9.78
N GLY A 375 -17.94 -13.93 -9.45
CA GLY A 375 -18.11 -12.49 -9.42
C GLY A 375 -18.32 -11.89 -10.81
N SER A 376 -18.86 -10.67 -10.85
CA SER A 376 -19.23 -9.99 -12.11
C SER A 376 -18.04 -9.63 -13.03
N HIS A 377 -16.80 -9.80 -12.56
CA HIS A 377 -15.59 -9.56 -13.33
C HIS A 377 -15.24 -10.70 -14.29
N ILE A 378 -15.88 -11.86 -14.14
CA ILE A 378 -15.77 -12.96 -15.09
C ILE A 378 -16.62 -12.62 -16.32
N PRO A 379 -16.03 -12.50 -17.52
CA PRO A 379 -16.75 -12.08 -18.71
C PRO A 379 -17.68 -13.20 -19.20
N VAL A 380 -18.62 -12.87 -20.08
CA VAL A 380 -19.59 -13.82 -20.64
C VAL A 380 -18.88 -14.96 -21.38
N GLU A 381 -17.80 -14.65 -22.08
CA GLU A 381 -16.92 -15.61 -22.77
C GLU A 381 -16.30 -16.61 -21.79
N GLY A 382 -16.04 -16.19 -20.55
CA GLY A 382 -15.47 -16.97 -19.45
C GLY A 382 -14.00 -17.36 -19.63
N TRP A 383 -13.62 -17.83 -20.82
CA TRP A 383 -12.34 -18.47 -21.10
C TRP A 383 -11.60 -17.77 -22.24
N SER A 384 -10.29 -17.58 -22.07
CA SER A 384 -9.41 -17.04 -23.11
C SER A 384 -8.66 -18.17 -23.81
N LEU A 385 -9.16 -18.62 -24.96
CA LEU A 385 -8.44 -19.60 -25.80
C LEU A 385 -8.07 -18.96 -27.13
N ASN A 386 -6.80 -19.12 -27.51
CA ASN A 386 -6.33 -18.74 -28.83
C ASN A 386 -7.06 -19.57 -29.90
N SER A 387 -7.61 -18.88 -30.90
CA SER A 387 -8.37 -19.51 -31.98
C SER A 387 -7.53 -20.53 -32.77
N SER A 388 -6.22 -20.32 -32.86
CA SER A 388 -5.27 -21.16 -33.60
C SER A 388 -4.90 -22.48 -32.93
N ILE A 389 -5.24 -22.67 -31.65
CA ILE A 389 -4.90 -23.91 -30.93
C ILE A 389 -5.95 -24.97 -31.19
N ASP A 390 -5.48 -26.19 -31.47
CA ASP A 390 -6.34 -27.38 -31.45
C ASP A 390 -6.78 -27.66 -30.02
N ALA A 391 -8.06 -27.39 -29.76
CA ALA A 391 -8.67 -27.58 -28.45
C ALA A 391 -9.44 -28.91 -28.34
N SER A 392 -9.26 -29.83 -29.28
CA SER A 392 -9.90 -31.16 -29.27
C SER A 392 -9.69 -31.91 -27.95
N ASN A 393 -8.49 -31.77 -27.38
CA ASN A 393 -8.06 -32.46 -26.16
C ASN A 393 -8.10 -31.58 -24.90
N ILE A 394 -8.37 -30.28 -25.02
CA ILE A 394 -8.49 -29.39 -23.87
C ILE A 394 -9.79 -29.68 -23.11
N ILE A 395 -9.74 -29.59 -21.79
CA ILE A 395 -10.90 -29.75 -20.90
C ILE A 395 -11.05 -28.47 -20.08
N PHE A 396 -11.68 -27.46 -20.66
CA PHE A 396 -12.11 -26.27 -19.92
C PHE A 396 -13.61 -26.40 -19.68
N ALA A 397 -14.01 -26.62 -18.43
CA ALA A 397 -15.38 -27.03 -18.13
C ALA A 397 -15.97 -26.38 -16.88
N GLU A 398 -17.30 -26.21 -16.90
CA GLU A 398 -18.09 -25.69 -15.78
C GLU A 398 -19.24 -26.66 -15.43
N TYR A 399 -19.64 -26.67 -14.16
CA TYR A 399 -20.85 -27.34 -13.68
C TYR A 399 -21.59 -26.47 -12.65
N LYS A 400 -22.78 -25.97 -13.02
CA LYS A 400 -23.72 -25.29 -12.11
C LYS A 400 -23.07 -24.21 -11.22
N SER A 401 -22.16 -23.41 -11.79
CA SER A 401 -21.69 -22.20 -11.13
C SER A 401 -22.83 -21.19 -10.99
N VAL A 402 -22.79 -20.39 -9.93
CA VAL A 402 -23.79 -19.36 -9.62
C VAL A 402 -23.12 -17.98 -9.56
N ASN A 403 -23.90 -16.90 -9.71
CA ASN A 403 -23.42 -15.56 -9.41
C ASN A 403 -23.46 -15.27 -7.91
N GLU A 404 -23.02 -14.07 -7.50
CA GLU A 404 -23.00 -13.62 -6.11
C GLU A 404 -24.39 -13.54 -5.46
N LEU A 405 -25.46 -13.52 -6.25
CA LEU A 405 -26.86 -13.55 -5.79
C LEU A 405 -27.43 -14.98 -5.72
N GLY A 406 -26.63 -16.00 -6.06
CA GLY A 406 -27.04 -17.41 -6.05
C GLY A 406 -27.80 -17.88 -7.30
N ALA A 407 -27.94 -17.04 -8.33
CA ALA A 407 -28.57 -17.45 -9.58
C ALA A 407 -27.58 -18.22 -10.48
N LEU A 408 -28.05 -19.23 -11.20
CA LEU A 408 -27.20 -19.98 -12.15
C LEU A 408 -26.61 -19.06 -13.22
N ILE A 409 -25.31 -19.24 -13.49
CA ILE A 409 -24.62 -18.53 -14.56
C ILE A 409 -25.16 -18.99 -15.92
N ASN A 410 -25.52 -18.05 -16.79
CA ASN A 410 -25.86 -18.36 -18.17
C ASN A 410 -24.56 -18.63 -18.96
N THR A 411 -24.39 -19.86 -19.41
CA THR A 411 -23.19 -20.29 -20.14
C THR A 411 -23.36 -20.27 -21.66
N SER A 412 -24.48 -19.77 -22.20
CA SER A 412 -24.72 -19.75 -23.66
C SER A 412 -23.73 -18.89 -24.45
N GLY A 413 -23.10 -17.92 -23.78
CA GLY A 413 -22.08 -17.05 -24.37
C GLY A 413 -20.63 -17.44 -24.07
N ARG A 414 -20.41 -18.61 -23.42
CA ARG A 414 -19.06 -19.10 -23.16
C ARG A 414 -18.31 -19.39 -24.45
N ASN A 415 -16.98 -19.35 -24.38
CA ASN A 415 -16.11 -19.77 -25.47
C ASN A 415 -16.58 -21.12 -26.04
N PRO A 416 -16.83 -21.26 -27.36
CA PRO A 416 -17.39 -22.47 -27.95
C PRO A 416 -16.55 -23.75 -27.76
N LYS A 417 -15.27 -23.62 -27.43
CA LYS A 417 -14.37 -24.73 -27.12
C LYS A 417 -14.47 -25.22 -25.67
N SER A 418 -15.16 -24.48 -24.79
CA SER A 418 -15.44 -24.89 -23.41
C SER A 418 -16.62 -25.88 -23.33
N LYS A 419 -16.75 -26.57 -22.20
CA LYS A 419 -17.71 -27.67 -22.01
C LYS A 419 -18.56 -27.45 -20.76
N GLN A 420 -19.81 -27.91 -20.79
CA GLN A 420 -20.63 -28.03 -19.58
C GLN A 420 -20.67 -29.49 -19.16
N LEU A 421 -20.36 -29.77 -17.90
CA LEU A 421 -20.38 -31.15 -17.40
C LEU A 421 -21.80 -31.63 -17.13
N THR A 422 -22.02 -32.93 -17.27
CA THR A 422 -23.22 -33.59 -16.75
C THR A 422 -23.12 -33.79 -15.24
N ALA A 423 -24.24 -34.14 -14.61
CA ALA A 423 -24.25 -34.45 -13.17
C ALA A 423 -23.36 -35.64 -12.81
N SER A 424 -23.28 -36.68 -13.65
CA SER A 424 -22.42 -37.84 -13.38
C SER A 424 -20.94 -37.50 -13.53
N GLN A 425 -20.57 -36.68 -14.53
CA GLN A 425 -19.20 -36.19 -14.69
C GLN A 425 -18.79 -35.32 -13.51
N ALA A 426 -19.65 -34.38 -13.09
CA ALA A 426 -19.38 -33.54 -11.92
C ALA A 426 -19.23 -34.37 -10.62
N ALA A 427 -20.06 -35.40 -10.43
CA ALA A 427 -19.93 -36.32 -9.30
C ALA A 427 -18.60 -37.10 -9.35
N GLN A 428 -18.17 -37.53 -10.54
CA GLN A 428 -16.89 -38.21 -10.72
C GLN A 428 -15.70 -37.30 -10.40
N TYR A 429 -15.69 -36.04 -10.87
CA TYR A 429 -14.63 -35.10 -10.50
C TYR A 429 -14.54 -34.84 -8.99
N ARG A 430 -15.65 -34.91 -8.26
CA ARG A 430 -15.66 -34.78 -6.79
C ARG A 430 -15.17 -36.03 -6.05
N ASP A 431 -15.08 -37.17 -6.71
CA ASP A 431 -14.42 -38.35 -6.14
C ASP A 431 -12.91 -38.13 -6.15
N LEU A 432 -12.37 -37.70 -5.01
CA LEU A 432 -10.95 -37.41 -4.87
C LEU A 432 -10.08 -38.66 -5.08
N ASN A 433 -10.59 -39.86 -4.78
CA ASN A 433 -9.85 -41.10 -5.06
C ASN A 433 -9.65 -41.28 -6.57
N TRP A 434 -10.70 -41.06 -7.35
CA TRP A 434 -10.63 -41.08 -8.81
C TRP A 434 -9.73 -39.95 -9.34
N PHE A 435 -9.98 -38.71 -8.91
CA PHE A 435 -9.27 -37.53 -9.41
C PHE A 435 -7.76 -37.60 -9.20
N PHE A 436 -7.32 -38.05 -8.02
CA PHE A 436 -5.91 -38.20 -7.72
C PHE A 436 -5.35 -39.59 -8.05
N ASN A 437 -6.10 -40.44 -8.75
CA ASN A 437 -5.70 -41.79 -9.13
C ASN A 437 -5.19 -42.60 -7.92
N GLY A 438 -6.11 -42.92 -7.00
CA GLY A 438 -5.91 -43.79 -5.84
C GLY A 438 -5.52 -43.07 -4.54
N TRP A 439 -5.40 -41.75 -4.51
CA TRP A 439 -5.12 -40.98 -3.29
C TRP A 439 -6.36 -40.23 -2.82
N THR A 440 -6.78 -40.48 -1.58
CA THR A 440 -7.81 -39.66 -0.93
C THR A 440 -7.12 -38.74 0.07
N PRO A 441 -7.03 -37.43 -0.18
CA PRO A 441 -6.35 -36.51 0.72
C PRO A 441 -7.10 -36.42 2.05
N PHE A 442 -6.33 -36.32 3.13
CA PHE A 442 -6.82 -36.03 4.47
C PHE A 442 -6.05 -34.82 4.98
N VAL A 443 -6.76 -33.80 5.46
CA VAL A 443 -6.13 -32.69 6.17
C VAL A 443 -5.75 -33.19 7.56
N PRO A 444 -4.45 -33.27 7.91
CA PRO A 444 -4.03 -33.74 9.22
C PRO A 444 -4.70 -32.94 10.33
N THR A 445 -5.24 -33.65 11.32
CA THR A 445 -5.67 -33.02 12.57
C THR A 445 -4.43 -32.66 13.35
N TYR A 446 -4.17 -31.37 13.53
CA TYR A 446 -2.98 -30.90 14.25
C TYR A 446 -3.38 -30.07 15.46
N GLY A 447 -2.49 -30.06 16.45
CA GLY A 447 -2.80 -29.66 17.83
C GLY A 447 -3.16 -28.18 18.05
N VAL A 448 -3.14 -27.33 17.02
CA VAL A 448 -3.59 -25.94 17.17
C VAL A 448 -5.11 -25.94 17.17
N LYS A 449 -5.65 -25.67 18.37
CA LYS A 449 -7.04 -25.29 18.50
C LYS A 449 -7.18 -23.88 17.96
N ASP A 450 -8.17 -23.69 17.11
CA ASP A 450 -8.66 -22.37 16.77
C ASP A 450 -9.09 -21.64 18.06
N CYS A 451 -9.38 -20.34 17.99
CA CYS A 451 -9.73 -19.62 19.21
C CYS A 451 -11.02 -20.12 19.89
N ALA A 452 -11.81 -20.97 19.23
CA ALA A 452 -13.04 -21.58 19.72
C ALA A 452 -12.78 -22.96 20.35
N GLY A 453 -11.52 -23.37 20.43
CA GLY A 453 -11.12 -24.67 20.98
C GLY A 453 -11.25 -25.82 19.97
N VAL A 454 -11.56 -25.53 18.70
CA VAL A 454 -11.72 -26.54 17.65
C VAL A 454 -10.37 -26.83 17.02
N THR A 455 -9.90 -28.05 17.18
CA THR A 455 -8.66 -28.54 16.57
C THR A 455 -8.77 -28.47 15.05
N GLY A 456 -7.89 -27.70 14.40
CA GLY A 456 -7.97 -27.44 12.95
C GLY A 456 -9.19 -26.63 12.52
N GLY A 457 -9.85 -25.94 13.45
CA GLY A 457 -10.95 -25.03 13.13
C GLY A 457 -10.46 -23.73 12.49
N SER A 458 -11.38 -23.01 11.85
CA SER A 458 -11.09 -21.75 11.15
C SER A 458 -11.43 -20.49 11.96
N ALA A 459 -11.78 -20.63 13.24
CA ALA A 459 -12.05 -19.46 14.08
C ALA A 459 -10.75 -18.73 14.47
N PHE A 460 -10.74 -17.41 14.34
CA PHE A 460 -9.60 -16.56 14.67
C PHE A 460 -10.01 -15.48 15.66
N LYS A 461 -9.05 -14.97 16.43
CA LYS A 461 -9.29 -13.78 17.25
C LYS A 461 -9.30 -12.57 16.32
N ASP A 462 -10.39 -11.81 16.31
CA ASP A 462 -10.44 -10.52 15.63
C ASP A 462 -9.61 -9.46 16.36
N ASP A 463 -9.63 -8.24 15.84
CA ASP A 463 -8.94 -7.09 16.43
C ASP A 463 -9.47 -6.69 17.83
N CYS A 464 -10.61 -7.26 18.27
CA CYS A 464 -11.13 -7.13 19.63
C CYS A 464 -10.67 -8.26 20.56
N GLY A 465 -9.85 -9.20 20.07
CA GLY A 465 -9.48 -10.41 20.79
C GLY A 465 -10.65 -11.40 20.94
N ILE A 466 -11.78 -11.17 20.26
CA ILE A 466 -12.95 -12.04 20.28
C ILE A 466 -12.73 -13.14 19.26
N CYS A 467 -13.00 -14.37 19.67
CA CYS A 467 -13.00 -15.47 18.74
C CYS A 467 -14.20 -15.42 17.79
N VAL A 468 -13.94 -15.24 16.49
CA VAL A 468 -14.94 -15.11 15.41
C VAL A 468 -14.58 -16.02 14.23
N GLY A 469 -15.49 -16.18 13.28
CA GLY A 469 -15.32 -17.13 12.17
C GLY A 469 -15.50 -18.59 12.59
N GLY A 470 -15.24 -19.53 11.69
CA GLY A 470 -15.43 -20.96 11.94
C GLY A 470 -16.82 -21.32 12.48
N THR A 471 -16.86 -22.10 13.57
CA THR A 471 -18.10 -22.58 14.20
C THR A 471 -18.69 -21.59 15.22
N THR A 472 -18.10 -20.41 15.39
CA THR A 472 -18.49 -19.48 16.47
C THR A 472 -19.85 -18.83 16.26
N GLY A 473 -20.31 -18.69 15.01
CA GLY A 473 -21.51 -17.94 14.67
C GLY A 473 -21.44 -16.44 14.97
N LYS A 474 -20.23 -15.93 15.28
CA LYS A 474 -19.99 -14.52 15.64
C LYS A 474 -19.43 -13.74 14.46
N SER A 475 -19.90 -12.51 14.29
CA SER A 475 -19.33 -11.55 13.35
C SER A 475 -18.10 -10.87 13.96
N ALA A 476 -17.07 -10.64 13.12
CA ALA A 476 -15.91 -9.84 13.50
C ALA A 476 -16.35 -8.45 13.95
N CYS A 477 -15.68 -7.91 14.96
CA CYS A 477 -15.97 -6.57 15.41
C CYS A 477 -15.61 -5.52 14.35
N VAL A 478 -16.43 -4.48 14.29
CA VAL A 478 -16.21 -3.36 13.37
C VAL A 478 -15.35 -2.33 14.09
N LYS A 479 -14.28 -1.90 13.43
CA LYS A 479 -13.50 -0.75 13.90
C LYS A 479 -14.31 0.52 13.69
N ASP A 480 -14.28 1.39 14.68
CA ASP A 480 -14.75 2.75 14.54
C ASP A 480 -13.83 3.55 13.59
N CYS A 481 -14.17 4.78 13.26
CA CYS A 481 -13.37 5.57 12.31
C CYS A 481 -11.92 5.85 12.80
N ASN A 482 -11.63 5.63 14.09
CA ASN A 482 -10.32 5.83 14.70
C ASN A 482 -9.52 4.51 14.78
N GLY A 483 -10.02 3.46 14.14
CA GLY A 483 -9.41 2.14 14.16
C GLY A 483 -9.60 1.39 15.48
N ILE A 484 -10.43 1.90 16.40
CA ILE A 484 -10.70 1.28 17.68
C ILE A 484 -11.83 0.28 17.52
N ALA A 485 -11.56 -0.95 17.91
CA ALA A 485 -12.45 -2.08 17.73
C ALA A 485 -13.66 -1.95 18.69
N ASN A 486 -14.89 -1.99 18.15
CA ASN A 486 -16.13 -1.57 18.85
C ASN A 486 -16.06 -0.17 19.48
N GLY A 487 -15.21 0.70 18.95
CA GLY A 487 -15.14 2.08 19.42
C GLY A 487 -16.40 2.86 19.02
N THR A 488 -16.56 4.03 19.63
CA THR A 488 -17.73 4.89 19.42
C THR A 488 -17.43 6.09 18.53
N ALA A 489 -16.24 6.16 17.93
CA ALA A 489 -15.89 7.28 17.06
C ALA A 489 -16.62 7.16 15.71
N THR A 490 -17.17 8.26 15.23
CA THR A 490 -17.91 8.33 13.98
C THR A 490 -17.36 9.42 13.08
N PHE A 491 -17.55 9.28 11.76
CA PHE A 491 -17.27 10.38 10.86
C PHE A 491 -18.29 11.50 11.04
N ASP A 492 -17.83 12.75 11.11
CA ASP A 492 -18.69 13.94 11.10
C ASP A 492 -18.97 14.46 9.68
N ILE A 493 -19.65 15.60 9.59
CA ILE A 493 -20.01 16.25 8.30
C ILE A 493 -18.78 16.65 7.47
N CYS A 494 -17.63 16.92 8.10
CA CYS A 494 -16.35 17.18 7.45
C CYS A 494 -15.59 15.90 7.07
N SER A 495 -16.19 14.73 7.26
CA SER A 495 -15.53 13.43 7.12
C SER A 495 -14.33 13.24 8.06
N ARG A 496 -14.34 13.94 9.20
CA ARG A 496 -13.34 13.77 10.26
C ARG A 496 -13.81 12.68 11.20
N CYS A 497 -12.89 11.85 11.65
CA CYS A 497 -13.21 10.92 12.72
C CYS A 497 -13.28 11.67 14.07
N ILE A 498 -14.46 11.68 14.70
CA ILE A 498 -14.74 12.41 15.94
C ILE A 498 -15.33 11.51 17.02
N GLY A 499 -15.35 11.98 18.26
CA GLY A 499 -15.88 11.21 19.40
C GLY A 499 -14.96 10.06 19.81
N GLY A 500 -15.45 9.18 20.68
CA GLY A 500 -14.63 8.10 21.25
C GLY A 500 -13.34 8.64 21.88
N THR A 501 -12.20 8.05 21.53
CA THR A 501 -10.87 8.43 22.04
C THR A 501 -10.13 9.45 21.17
N THR A 502 -10.76 10.02 20.14
CA THR A 502 -10.10 10.92 19.18
C THR A 502 -9.71 12.26 19.79
N GLY A 503 -10.39 12.70 20.85
CA GLY A 503 -10.24 14.06 21.40
C GLY A 503 -10.72 15.17 20.46
N LYS A 504 -11.35 14.81 19.33
CA LYS A 504 -11.84 15.75 18.31
C LYS A 504 -13.31 16.08 18.52
N ILE A 505 -13.64 17.36 18.38
CA ILE A 505 -15.02 17.86 18.33
C ILE A 505 -15.53 17.86 16.89
N ALA A 506 -16.85 17.75 16.74
CA ALA A 506 -17.53 17.84 15.44
C ALA A 506 -17.31 19.19 14.76
N CYS A 507 -17.17 19.18 13.44
CA CYS A 507 -17.30 20.39 12.64
C CYS A 507 -18.64 21.09 12.86
N SER A 508 -18.62 22.43 12.88
CA SER A 508 -19.81 23.26 12.91
C SER A 508 -20.47 23.34 11.54
N SER A 509 -19.68 23.44 10.47
CA SER A 509 -20.15 23.46 9.09
C SER A 509 -19.06 22.98 8.12
N VAL A 510 -19.46 22.72 6.88
CA VAL A 510 -18.59 22.31 5.77
C VAL A 510 -19.06 23.02 4.50
N GLY A 511 -18.12 23.39 3.64
CA GLY A 511 -18.39 23.90 2.29
C GLY A 511 -17.57 23.16 1.24
N GLU A 512 -18.14 23.01 0.06
CA GLU A 512 -17.48 22.40 -1.10
C GLU A 512 -16.41 23.37 -1.62
N ALA A 513 -15.20 22.87 -1.89
CA ALA A 513 -14.06 23.72 -2.23
C ALA A 513 -14.31 24.51 -3.52
N GLU A 514 -15.03 23.92 -4.48
CA GLU A 514 -15.44 24.56 -5.72
C GLU A 514 -16.33 25.79 -5.54
N ASP A 515 -17.06 25.88 -4.41
CA ASP A 515 -17.96 26.99 -4.09
C ASP A 515 -17.33 27.98 -3.08
N GLU A 516 -16.39 27.50 -2.27
CA GLU A 516 -15.77 28.24 -1.15
C GLU A 516 -14.49 28.96 -1.55
N ALA A 517 -13.75 28.45 -2.53
CA ALA A 517 -12.51 29.08 -2.97
C ALA A 517 -12.80 30.38 -3.74
N CYS A 518 -12.16 31.48 -3.32
CA CYS A 518 -12.24 32.77 -3.99
C CYS A 518 -11.37 32.81 -5.26
N ASN A 519 -10.27 32.07 -5.28
CA ASN A 519 -9.38 31.94 -6.43
C ASN A 519 -8.49 30.69 -6.30
N PHE A 520 -8.05 30.11 -7.41
CA PHE A 520 -7.08 29.01 -7.43
C PHE A 520 -6.33 28.90 -8.77
N ASP A 521 -5.10 28.40 -8.73
CA ASP A 521 -4.23 28.23 -9.91
C ASP A 521 -4.38 26.81 -10.48
N GLY A 522 -5.50 26.53 -11.14
CA GLY A 522 -5.75 25.21 -11.75
C GLY A 522 -7.17 25.04 -12.29
N VAL A 523 -7.72 23.83 -12.17
CA VAL A 523 -9.04 23.47 -12.72
C VAL A 523 -9.93 22.78 -11.71
N LEU A 524 -11.25 22.95 -11.89
CA LEU A 524 -12.23 22.06 -11.29
C LEU A 524 -12.29 20.77 -12.10
N GLU A 525 -12.17 19.61 -11.43
CA GLU A 525 -12.14 18.31 -12.08
C GLU A 525 -13.11 17.34 -11.39
N ALA A 526 -13.72 16.46 -12.18
CA ALA A 526 -14.63 15.40 -11.72
C ALA A 526 -14.17 14.00 -12.16
N LYS A 527 -12.90 13.87 -12.55
CA LYS A 527 -12.33 12.66 -13.17
C LYS A 527 -12.16 11.52 -12.16
N ASN A 528 -11.65 11.84 -10.98
CA ASN A 528 -11.40 10.85 -9.93
C ASN A 528 -12.62 10.81 -9.00
N PRO A 529 -13.44 9.75 -9.01
CA PRO A 529 -14.64 9.68 -8.17
C PRO A 529 -14.30 9.64 -6.67
N GLY A 530 -15.24 10.04 -5.82
CA GLY A 530 -15.08 10.03 -4.35
C GLY A 530 -15.06 11.42 -3.72
N PHE A 531 -15.01 12.48 -4.52
CA PHE A 531 -15.30 13.87 -4.11
C PHE A 531 -16.78 14.02 -3.74
N LYS A 532 -17.10 15.06 -2.97
CA LYS A 532 -18.47 15.50 -2.67
C LYS A 532 -18.77 16.75 -3.50
N GLY A 533 -20.05 17.12 -3.62
CA GLY A 533 -20.44 18.20 -4.52
C GLY A 533 -20.32 17.81 -5.99
N THR A 534 -19.79 18.72 -6.80
CA THR A 534 -19.78 18.63 -8.27
C THR A 534 -18.39 18.49 -8.86
N ALA A 535 -17.35 18.90 -8.13
CA ALA A 535 -15.95 18.76 -8.55
C ALA A 535 -15.02 18.85 -7.33
N TYR A 536 -13.72 18.68 -7.55
CA TYR A 536 -12.67 19.08 -6.61
C TYR A 536 -11.73 20.08 -7.29
N ILE A 537 -11.00 20.87 -6.50
CA ILE A 537 -9.94 21.74 -7.01
C ILE A 537 -8.67 20.92 -7.23
N ASN A 538 -8.19 20.93 -8.46
CA ASN A 538 -6.90 20.40 -8.88
C ASN A 538 -6.01 21.56 -9.31
N VAL A 539 -5.04 21.94 -8.48
CA VAL A 539 -4.09 23.01 -8.84
C VAL A 539 -3.00 22.48 -9.77
N ASP A 540 -2.40 23.36 -10.56
CA ASP A 540 -1.30 23.01 -11.43
C ASP A 540 -0.10 22.45 -10.65
N ASN A 541 0.61 21.49 -11.24
CA ASN A 541 1.82 20.89 -10.69
C ASN A 541 3.00 21.87 -10.77
N ALA A 542 3.06 22.81 -9.84
CA ALA A 542 4.19 23.72 -9.68
C ALA A 542 4.32 24.18 -8.23
N ILE A 543 5.52 24.63 -7.86
CA ILE A 543 5.74 25.27 -6.55
C ILE A 543 5.01 26.62 -6.56
N GLY A 544 4.24 26.88 -5.50
CA GLY A 544 3.55 28.15 -5.29
C GLY A 544 2.17 28.27 -5.92
N THR A 545 1.70 27.26 -6.69
CA THR A 545 0.30 27.21 -7.14
C THR A 545 -0.61 27.10 -5.93
N ARG A 546 -1.71 27.86 -5.93
CA ARG A 546 -2.46 28.11 -4.69
C ARG A 546 -3.96 27.96 -4.80
N ILE A 547 -4.59 27.89 -3.63
CA ILE A 547 -6.03 28.07 -3.41
C ILE A 547 -6.20 29.16 -2.34
N LEU A 548 -7.10 30.11 -2.59
CA LEU A 548 -7.41 31.22 -1.69
C LEU A 548 -8.84 31.09 -1.19
N PHE A 549 -9.03 31.06 0.13
CA PHE A 549 -10.33 31.05 0.80
C PHE A 549 -10.55 32.36 1.56
N SER A 550 -11.80 32.84 1.60
CA SER A 550 -12.21 33.94 2.49
C SER A 550 -12.92 33.37 3.70
N ILE A 551 -12.43 33.71 4.89
CA ILE A 551 -12.91 33.16 6.16
C ILE A 551 -13.24 34.30 7.12
N ASN A 552 -14.30 34.16 7.92
CA ASN A 552 -14.62 35.11 9.00
C ASN A 552 -14.41 34.43 10.34
N ALA A 553 -13.66 35.06 11.24
CA ALA A 553 -13.51 34.65 12.62
C ALA A 553 -14.23 35.66 13.53
N THR A 554 -15.27 35.25 14.23
CA THR A 554 -16.05 36.17 15.10
C THR A 554 -15.31 36.55 16.39
N THR A 555 -14.29 35.78 16.79
CA THR A 555 -13.41 36.10 17.94
C THR A 555 -11.95 35.83 17.58
N SER A 556 -11.02 36.46 18.29
CA SER A 556 -9.58 36.18 18.12
C SER A 556 -9.15 34.88 18.81
N GLY A 557 -8.05 34.29 18.35
CA GLY A 557 -7.43 33.11 18.95
C GLY A 557 -7.19 31.97 17.96
N ASN A 558 -6.87 30.79 18.48
CA ASN A 558 -6.60 29.61 17.65
C ASN A 558 -7.91 29.07 17.04
N LYS A 559 -7.97 29.06 15.71
CA LYS A 559 -9.08 28.55 14.91
C LYS A 559 -8.65 27.30 14.15
N THR A 560 -9.51 26.28 14.17
CA THR A 560 -9.25 25.01 13.50
C THR A 560 -10.12 24.89 12.26
N PHE A 561 -9.49 24.59 11.14
CA PHE A 561 -10.11 24.25 9.87
C PHE A 561 -9.81 22.77 9.56
N SER A 562 -10.61 22.17 8.70
CA SER A 562 -10.36 20.83 8.16
C SER A 562 -10.40 20.89 6.64
N PHE A 563 -9.53 20.15 5.97
CA PHE A 563 -9.55 20.05 4.51
C PHE A 563 -9.76 18.60 4.11
N ARG A 564 -10.82 18.32 3.33
CA ARG A 564 -11.02 17.03 2.69
C ARG A 564 -10.24 17.01 1.38
N TYR A 565 -9.40 16.01 1.18
CA TYR A 565 -8.47 15.97 0.06
C TYR A 565 -8.19 14.55 -0.43
N ALA A 566 -7.74 14.43 -1.69
CA ALA A 566 -7.18 13.22 -2.26
C ALA A 566 -5.76 13.45 -2.79
N ASN A 567 -4.85 12.54 -2.45
CA ASN A 567 -3.48 12.50 -2.96
C ASN A 567 -3.13 11.06 -3.34
N GLY A 568 -3.41 10.67 -4.58
CA GLY A 568 -3.06 9.34 -5.10
C GLY A 568 -1.58 9.18 -5.46
N GLY A 569 -0.75 10.20 -5.24
CA GLY A 569 0.70 10.06 -5.30
C GLY A 569 1.24 9.25 -4.13
N VAL A 570 2.51 8.87 -4.20
CA VAL A 570 3.21 8.12 -3.11
C VAL A 570 3.93 9.03 -2.12
N THR A 571 4.01 10.34 -2.41
CA THR A 571 4.67 11.36 -1.59
C THR A 571 3.65 12.35 -1.01
N ASP A 572 4.01 12.99 0.11
CA ASP A 572 3.24 14.10 0.68
C ASP A 572 3.24 15.31 -0.26
N ARG A 573 2.12 16.04 -0.31
CA ARG A 573 1.96 17.28 -1.08
C ARG A 573 1.65 18.47 -0.16
N PRO A 574 2.62 18.94 0.65
CA PRO A 574 2.36 19.94 1.66
C PRO A 574 2.06 21.34 1.06
N ALA A 575 1.25 22.12 1.78
CA ALA A 575 1.01 23.52 1.48
C ALA A 575 1.65 24.45 2.52
N THR A 576 2.31 25.49 2.05
CA THR A 576 2.61 26.69 2.84
C THR A 576 1.33 27.49 3.09
N ILE A 577 1.26 28.18 4.23
CA ILE A 577 0.08 28.92 4.65
C ILE A 577 0.38 30.41 4.65
N LYS A 578 -0.51 31.23 4.06
CA LYS A 578 -0.54 32.67 4.32
C LYS A 578 -1.91 33.12 4.83
N VAL A 579 -1.91 34.13 5.68
CA VAL A 579 -3.11 34.84 6.13
C VAL A 579 -2.94 36.31 5.80
N ASP A 580 -3.87 36.87 5.02
CA ASP A 580 -3.85 38.26 4.55
C ASP A 580 -2.54 38.64 3.85
N GLY A 581 -2.01 37.70 3.05
CA GLY A 581 -0.74 37.85 2.34
C GLY A 581 0.52 37.63 3.20
N ASN A 582 0.38 37.49 4.53
CA ASN A 582 1.49 37.24 5.43
C ASN A 582 1.75 35.73 5.58
N ALA A 583 2.96 35.28 5.26
CA ALA A 583 3.34 33.88 5.41
C ALA A 583 3.44 33.49 6.88
N LEU A 584 2.82 32.35 7.23
CA LEU A 584 2.94 31.74 8.54
C LEU A 584 4.08 30.71 8.53
N THR A 585 4.67 30.47 9.70
CA THR A 585 5.61 29.34 9.90
C THR A 585 4.92 27.98 9.86
N SER A 586 3.59 27.97 9.95
CA SER A 586 2.76 26.78 9.87
C SER A 586 2.65 26.31 8.42
N ALA A 587 2.72 25.00 8.23
CA ALA A 587 2.42 24.32 6.97
C ALA A 587 1.37 23.24 7.24
N ILE A 588 0.61 22.87 6.22
CA ILE A 588 -0.30 21.73 6.27
C ILE A 588 0.24 20.62 5.37
N SER A 589 0.23 19.39 5.86
CA SER A 589 0.63 18.20 5.12
C SER A 589 -0.59 17.56 4.49
N PHE A 590 -0.45 17.07 3.26
CA PHE A 590 -1.46 16.28 2.57
C PHE A 590 -0.87 14.92 2.15
N PRO A 591 -0.67 13.98 3.10
CA PRO A 591 -0.05 12.69 2.82
C PRO A 591 -0.80 11.87 1.77
N SER A 592 -0.14 10.87 1.20
CA SER A 592 -0.81 9.93 0.29
C SER A 592 -2.11 9.36 0.87
N THR A 593 -3.17 9.45 0.09
CA THR A 593 -4.45 8.77 0.35
C THR A 593 -4.47 7.36 -0.23
N GLY A 594 -3.41 6.94 -0.93
CA GLY A 594 -3.28 5.66 -1.63
C GLY A 594 -3.72 5.78 -3.09
N GLU A 595 -4.91 6.31 -3.33
CA GLU A 595 -5.50 6.49 -4.66
C GLU A 595 -6.16 7.87 -4.76
N PHE A 596 -6.22 8.45 -5.97
CA PHE A 596 -6.90 9.75 -6.20
C PHE A 596 -8.42 9.68 -6.01
N THR A 597 -8.97 8.47 -5.87
CA THR A 597 -10.38 8.22 -5.56
C THR A 597 -10.67 8.09 -4.06
N THR A 598 -9.62 8.08 -3.23
CA THR A 598 -9.73 7.97 -1.78
C THR A 598 -9.48 9.34 -1.15
N TYR A 599 -10.42 9.79 -0.32
CA TYR A 599 -10.36 11.10 0.32
C TYR A 599 -10.20 10.98 1.83
N LYS A 600 -9.36 11.84 2.41
CA LYS A 600 -9.13 11.95 3.85
C LYS A 600 -9.32 13.40 4.30
N ALA A 601 -9.43 13.63 5.61
CA ALA A 601 -9.48 14.96 6.20
C ALA A 601 -8.19 15.27 6.99
N VAL A 602 -7.67 16.50 6.88
CA VAL A 602 -6.56 17.00 7.68
C VAL A 602 -6.93 18.32 8.35
N ASP A 603 -6.54 18.50 9.61
CA ASP A 603 -6.86 19.69 10.39
C ASP A 603 -5.71 20.71 10.31
N LEU A 604 -6.05 21.99 10.18
CA LEU A 604 -5.13 23.13 10.28
C LEU A 604 -5.58 24.02 11.44
N THR A 605 -4.69 24.27 12.40
CA THR A 605 -4.94 25.24 13.47
C THR A 605 -4.05 26.46 13.27
N ILE A 606 -4.65 27.64 13.14
CA ILE A 606 -3.94 28.92 12.99
C ILE A 606 -4.51 29.95 13.96
N ASN A 607 -3.69 30.89 14.39
CA ASN A 607 -4.14 32.01 15.21
C ASN A 607 -4.68 33.13 14.31
N LEU A 608 -5.92 33.56 14.53
CA LEU A 608 -6.56 34.64 13.77
C LEU A 608 -7.02 35.73 14.73
N SER A 609 -6.99 36.99 14.27
CA SER A 609 -7.77 38.05 14.91
C SER A 609 -9.27 37.87 14.62
N SER A 610 -10.13 38.64 15.29
CA SER A 610 -11.53 38.72 14.90
C SER A 610 -11.68 39.53 13.61
N GLY A 611 -12.51 39.06 12.67
CA GLY A 611 -12.77 39.71 11.39
C GLY A 611 -12.64 38.72 10.22
N SER A 612 -12.76 39.26 9.01
CA SER A 612 -12.52 38.52 7.78
C SER A 612 -11.04 38.43 7.47
N HIS A 613 -10.63 37.30 6.91
CA HIS A 613 -9.26 36.99 6.57
C HIS A 613 -9.21 36.20 5.26
N PHE A 614 -8.14 36.39 4.50
CA PHE A 614 -7.82 35.55 3.35
C PHE A 614 -6.81 34.47 3.73
N LEU A 615 -7.22 33.21 3.64
CA LEU A 615 -6.38 32.04 3.87
C LEU A 615 -5.87 31.49 2.53
N GLU A 616 -4.57 31.56 2.31
CA GLU A 616 -3.89 31.00 1.14
C GLU A 616 -3.24 29.66 1.50
N LEU A 617 -3.57 28.62 0.73
CA LEU A 617 -2.82 27.35 0.68
C LEU A 617 -1.98 27.36 -0.60
N ALA A 618 -0.65 27.35 -0.50
CA ALA A 618 0.22 27.35 -1.68
C ALA A 618 1.15 26.14 -1.68
N SER A 619 1.24 25.43 -2.81
CA SER A 619 2.07 24.24 -2.99
C SER A 619 3.52 24.49 -2.58
N ALA A 620 4.06 23.64 -1.71
CA ALA A 620 5.46 23.69 -1.33
C ALA A 620 6.35 22.86 -2.28
N THR A 621 5.77 22.14 -3.26
CA THR A 621 6.49 21.18 -4.11
C THR A 621 6.15 21.35 -5.59
N ALA A 622 7.02 20.83 -6.46
CA ALA A 622 6.78 20.89 -7.91
C ALA A 622 5.61 19.98 -8.35
N ASP A 623 5.16 19.07 -7.49
CA ASP A 623 4.03 18.17 -7.77
C ASP A 623 2.66 18.83 -7.53
N GLY A 624 2.60 20.11 -7.16
CA GLY A 624 1.37 20.82 -6.83
C GLY A 624 0.77 20.43 -5.47
N LEU A 625 -0.47 20.84 -5.22
CA LEU A 625 -1.23 20.45 -4.02
C LEU A 625 -1.91 19.08 -4.22
N ALA A 626 -2.42 18.53 -3.12
CA ALA A 626 -3.44 17.49 -3.20
C ALA A 626 -4.73 18.06 -3.83
N ASN A 627 -5.58 17.17 -4.35
CA ASN A 627 -6.90 17.52 -4.85
C ASN A 627 -7.77 17.92 -3.65
N ILE A 628 -8.15 19.19 -3.54
CA ILE A 628 -8.92 19.72 -2.39
C ILE A 628 -10.40 19.73 -2.74
N ASP A 629 -11.20 19.12 -1.88
CA ASP A 629 -12.62 18.83 -2.14
C ASP A 629 -13.54 19.60 -1.20
N GLN A 630 -13.23 19.68 0.10
CA GLN A 630 -14.03 20.45 1.05
C GLN A 630 -13.16 21.24 2.02
N ILE A 631 -13.67 22.40 2.45
CA ILE A 631 -13.20 23.11 3.64
C ILE A 631 -14.24 22.95 4.76
N GLY A 632 -13.76 22.52 5.92
CA GLY A 632 -14.52 22.30 7.13
C GLY A 632 -14.20 23.36 8.19
N TYR A 633 -15.24 23.92 8.79
CA TYR A 633 -15.14 24.87 9.88
C TYR A 633 -15.28 24.10 11.20
N VAL A 634 -14.15 23.85 11.88
CA VAL A 634 -14.15 23.02 13.11
C VAL A 634 -14.46 23.88 14.34
N SER A 635 -13.83 25.05 14.45
CA SER A 635 -14.16 26.00 15.50
C SER A 635 -15.55 26.59 15.24
N ALA A 636 -16.40 26.69 16.27
CA ALA A 636 -17.78 27.15 16.11
C ALA A 636 -17.90 28.64 15.73
N ASP A 637 -16.82 29.39 15.89
CA ASP A 637 -16.76 30.84 15.71
C ASP A 637 -16.03 31.27 14.43
N ILE A 638 -15.84 30.32 13.50
CA ILE A 638 -15.40 30.57 12.12
C ILE A 638 -16.46 30.16 11.11
N SER A 639 -16.50 30.87 9.99
CA SER A 639 -17.37 30.56 8.85
C SER A 639 -16.73 31.00 7.54
N LYS A 640 -17.36 30.65 6.42
CA LYS A 640 -17.13 31.34 5.14
C LYS A 640 -17.31 32.85 5.35
N ALA A 641 -16.38 33.64 4.81
CA ALA A 641 -16.58 35.06 4.57
C ALA A 641 -16.86 35.28 3.08
N SER A 642 -17.35 36.48 2.77
CA SER A 642 -17.51 36.87 1.38
C SER A 642 -16.15 36.90 0.69
N CYS A 643 -16.03 36.26 -0.47
CA CYS A 643 -14.91 36.52 -1.39
C CYS A 643 -14.93 37.97 -1.92
N GLU A 644 -16.04 38.66 -1.70
CA GLU A 644 -16.17 40.10 -1.81
C GLU A 644 -16.03 40.72 -0.41
N GLU A 645 -14.82 41.10 0.02
CA GLU A 645 -14.71 42.26 0.91
C GLU A 645 -14.37 43.48 0.06
N VAL A 646 -15.26 44.47 -0.10
CA VAL A 646 -15.84 45.39 0.90
C VAL A 646 -14.88 46.55 1.22
N VAL A 647 -15.12 47.69 0.57
CA VAL A 647 -15.05 48.98 1.26
C VAL A 647 -16.49 49.28 1.72
N THR A 648 -16.85 48.90 2.95
CA THR A 648 -18.10 49.35 3.57
C THR A 648 -17.79 50.60 4.37
N SER A 649 -18.16 51.74 3.78
CA SER A 649 -18.22 53.09 4.35
C SER A 649 -16.92 53.68 4.89
N ILE A 650 -16.35 54.63 4.13
CA ILE A 650 -15.93 55.90 4.73
C ILE A 650 -17.19 56.78 4.69
N ASP A 651 -17.47 57.43 5.81
CA ASP A 651 -18.63 58.28 6.05
C ASP A 651 -18.96 59.23 4.90
N ASN A 652 -20.26 59.56 4.81
CA ASN A 652 -20.77 60.65 3.97
C ASN A 652 -20.01 61.95 4.27
N GLU A 653 -19.03 62.30 3.43
CA GLU A 653 -18.66 63.68 3.16
C GLU A 653 -18.53 63.91 1.64
N SER A 654 -19.47 64.72 1.14
CA SER A 654 -19.44 65.64 0.00
C SER A 654 -18.58 65.32 -1.24
N ALA A 655 -19.30 65.25 -2.37
CA ALA A 655 -18.92 65.63 -3.72
C ALA A 655 -17.55 66.33 -3.93
N ALA A 656 -16.72 65.72 -4.80
CA ALA A 656 -16.16 66.35 -6.02
C ALA A 656 -14.84 65.66 -6.42
N GLN A 657 -14.92 64.70 -7.34
CA GLN A 657 -13.87 64.42 -8.34
C GLN A 657 -14.30 63.27 -9.26
N SER A 658 -14.63 63.58 -10.52
CA SER A 658 -14.93 62.60 -11.57
C SER A 658 -13.75 62.52 -12.54
N ILE A 659 -13.23 61.31 -12.75
CA ILE A 659 -12.32 61.00 -13.86
C ILE A 659 -13.14 60.42 -15.01
N VAL A 660 -12.77 60.78 -16.24
CA VAL A 660 -13.37 60.25 -17.47
C VAL A 660 -12.24 59.72 -18.34
N ILE A 661 -12.36 58.47 -18.80
CA ILE A 661 -11.40 57.84 -19.72
C ILE A 661 -12.15 57.50 -21.01
N TYR A 662 -11.75 58.09 -22.14
CA TYR A 662 -12.43 57.90 -23.42
C TYR A 662 -11.49 58.02 -24.64
N PRO A 663 -11.79 57.38 -25.77
CA PRO A 663 -12.78 56.30 -25.89
C PRO A 663 -12.34 55.09 -25.07
N ASN A 664 -13.30 54.37 -24.49
CA ASN A 664 -13.02 53.14 -23.75
C ASN A 664 -14.15 52.14 -24.02
N PRO A 665 -13.92 51.08 -24.80
CA PRO A 665 -12.63 50.62 -25.31
C PRO A 665 -12.05 51.50 -26.46
N SER A 666 -10.73 51.44 -26.72
CA SER A 666 -10.04 52.18 -27.82
C SER A 666 -9.08 51.30 -28.63
N PRO A 667 -8.99 51.47 -29.97
CA PRO A 667 -7.95 50.84 -30.79
C PRO A 667 -6.65 51.67 -30.86
N SER A 668 -6.66 52.91 -30.40
CA SER A 668 -5.55 53.87 -30.45
C SER A 668 -5.23 54.40 -29.04
N SER A 669 -4.97 55.69 -28.86
CA SER A 669 -4.83 56.33 -27.55
C SER A 669 -6.16 56.41 -26.78
N PHE A 670 -6.02 56.73 -25.49
CA PHE A 670 -7.07 57.10 -24.55
C PHE A 670 -6.80 58.54 -24.09
N HIS A 671 -7.87 59.30 -23.91
CA HIS A 671 -7.87 60.57 -23.21
C HIS A 671 -8.38 60.36 -21.79
N ILE A 672 -7.64 60.85 -20.81
CA ILE A 672 -8.00 60.85 -19.40
C ILE A 672 -8.21 62.30 -18.98
N GLN A 673 -9.42 62.63 -18.55
CA GLN A 673 -9.77 63.94 -18.00
C GLN A 673 -10.14 63.81 -16.53
N VAL A 674 -9.61 64.69 -15.69
CA VAL A 674 -9.93 64.76 -14.26
C VAL A 674 -10.34 66.18 -13.90
N SER A 675 -11.30 66.33 -12.98
CA SER A 675 -11.85 67.63 -12.60
C SER A 675 -10.89 68.52 -11.78
N ALA A 676 -9.73 68.01 -11.37
CA ALA A 676 -8.63 68.73 -10.70
C ALA A 676 -7.30 67.98 -10.90
N PRO A 677 -6.12 68.62 -10.78
CA PRO A 677 -4.83 67.96 -10.99
C PRO A 677 -4.58 66.77 -10.06
N LEU A 678 -4.27 65.59 -10.62
CA LEU A 678 -4.08 64.34 -9.87
C LEU A 678 -2.87 63.53 -10.36
N ASN A 679 -2.35 62.68 -9.49
CA ASN A 679 -1.35 61.66 -9.85
C ASN A 679 -2.07 60.39 -10.32
N ILE A 680 -1.65 59.85 -11.47
CA ILE A 680 -2.27 58.71 -12.13
C ILE A 680 -1.20 57.66 -12.41
N GLU A 681 -1.33 56.48 -11.81
CA GLU A 681 -0.50 55.32 -12.10
C GLU A 681 -1.24 54.35 -13.03
N ILE A 682 -0.65 53.98 -14.15
CA ILE A 682 -1.20 52.99 -15.07
C ILE A 682 -0.53 51.64 -14.85
N THR A 683 -1.31 50.58 -14.67
CA THR A 683 -0.84 49.20 -14.59
C THR A 683 -1.50 48.31 -15.64
N ASP A 684 -0.88 47.17 -15.96
CA ASP A 684 -1.56 46.07 -16.65
C ASP A 684 -2.53 45.34 -15.70
N ALA A 685 -3.22 44.31 -16.22
CA ALA A 685 -4.22 43.54 -15.51
C ALA A 685 -3.61 42.72 -14.34
N GLU A 686 -2.31 42.43 -14.42
CA GLU A 686 -1.54 41.72 -13.41
C GLU A 686 -0.98 42.67 -12.33
N GLY A 687 -1.24 43.98 -12.45
CA GLY A 687 -0.89 45.00 -11.46
C GLY A 687 0.53 45.55 -11.59
N LYS A 688 1.26 45.22 -12.66
CA LYS A 688 2.60 45.77 -12.94
C LYS A 688 2.48 47.19 -13.50
N THR A 689 3.23 48.12 -12.92
CA THR A 689 3.26 49.52 -13.33
C THR A 689 3.83 49.68 -14.74
N ILE A 690 3.02 50.26 -15.63
CA ILE A 690 3.37 50.62 -17.00
C ILE A 690 3.92 52.05 -17.05
N ASN A 691 3.24 52.98 -16.37
CA ASN A 691 3.69 54.38 -16.28
C ASN A 691 3.06 55.11 -15.08
N THR A 692 3.62 56.25 -14.68
CA THR A 692 3.08 57.11 -13.62
C THR A 692 3.17 58.57 -14.04
N PHE A 693 2.03 59.26 -13.99
CA PHE A 693 1.90 60.66 -14.34
C PHE A 693 1.54 61.48 -13.10
N TYR A 694 2.11 62.67 -12.97
CA TYR A 694 1.96 63.50 -11.79
C TYR A 694 1.26 64.82 -12.13
N ASN A 695 0.33 65.24 -11.26
CA ASN A 695 -0.35 66.53 -11.33
C ASN A 695 -1.06 66.82 -12.68
N VAL A 696 -1.74 65.81 -13.22
CA VAL A 696 -2.40 65.83 -14.53
C VAL A 696 -3.84 66.31 -14.42
N THR A 697 -4.27 67.19 -15.31
CA THR A 697 -5.70 67.52 -15.51
C THR A 697 -6.30 66.84 -16.75
N GLU A 698 -5.49 66.69 -17.79
CA GLU A 698 -5.83 65.97 -19.01
C GLU A 698 -4.57 65.28 -19.57
N LEU A 699 -4.72 64.05 -20.05
CA LEU A 699 -3.64 63.24 -20.61
C LEU A 699 -4.13 62.41 -21.78
N GLU A 700 -3.37 62.40 -22.88
CA GLU A 700 -3.51 61.41 -23.94
C GLU A 700 -2.39 60.36 -23.81
N PHE A 701 -2.76 59.08 -23.73
CA PHE A 701 -1.83 57.98 -23.51
C PHE A 701 -2.32 56.71 -24.22
N GLY A 702 -1.42 55.76 -24.54
CA GLY A 702 -1.82 54.41 -24.95
C GLY A 702 -1.66 54.06 -26.44
N ASN A 703 -1.03 54.94 -27.23
CA ASN A 703 -0.70 54.62 -28.63
C ASN A 703 0.22 53.39 -28.75
N ASP A 704 1.19 53.27 -27.83
CA ASP A 704 2.18 52.18 -27.83
C ASP A 704 1.77 50.96 -26.99
N LEU A 705 0.56 50.97 -26.40
CA LEU A 705 0.06 49.83 -25.66
C LEU A 705 -0.39 48.71 -26.60
N LYS A 706 -0.09 47.47 -26.21
CA LYS A 706 -0.60 46.28 -26.87
C LYS A 706 -2.10 46.10 -26.55
N PRO A 707 -2.87 45.40 -27.38
CA PRO A 707 -4.23 44.99 -27.02
C PRO A 707 -4.25 44.26 -25.69
N GLY A 708 -5.14 44.67 -24.78
CA GLY A 708 -5.14 44.19 -23.41
C GLY A 708 -5.97 45.06 -22.47
N LEU A 709 -6.10 44.56 -21.24
CA LEU A 709 -6.79 45.24 -20.15
C LEU A 709 -5.79 46.03 -19.29
N TYR A 710 -6.13 47.28 -18.98
CA TYR A 710 -5.32 48.18 -18.17
C TYR A 710 -6.12 48.84 -17.06
N LEU A 711 -5.41 49.27 -16.02
CA LEU A 711 -5.95 49.93 -14.85
C LEU A 711 -5.27 51.28 -14.63
N ALA A 712 -6.05 52.33 -14.37
CA ALA A 712 -5.56 53.62 -13.91
C ALA A 712 -5.87 53.76 -12.42
N LYS A 713 -4.82 53.77 -11.59
CA LYS A 713 -4.90 54.02 -10.15
C LYS A 713 -4.75 55.52 -9.91
N VAL A 714 -5.75 56.11 -9.27
CA VAL A 714 -5.79 57.54 -8.94
C VAL A 714 -6.19 57.66 -7.49
N GLN A 715 -5.25 58.10 -6.66
CA GLN A 715 -5.40 58.07 -5.20
C GLN A 715 -5.82 56.66 -4.75
N ASN A 716 -6.97 56.53 -4.10
CA ASN A 716 -7.49 55.26 -3.57
C ASN A 716 -8.50 54.59 -4.51
N LYS A 717 -8.59 55.03 -5.78
CA LYS A 717 -9.56 54.51 -6.76
C LYS A 717 -8.83 53.90 -7.97
N VAL A 718 -9.47 52.90 -8.58
CA VAL A 718 -8.94 52.20 -9.75
C VAL A 718 -9.97 52.22 -10.87
N TYR A 719 -9.56 52.59 -12.07
CA TYR A 719 -10.41 52.73 -13.26
C TYR A 719 -9.95 51.80 -14.37
N LYS A 720 -10.89 51.09 -14.98
CA LYS A 720 -10.62 50.05 -15.98
C LYS A 720 -10.69 50.62 -17.40
N PHE A 721 -9.72 50.31 -18.26
CA PHE A 721 -9.81 50.62 -19.69
C PHE A 721 -9.17 49.56 -20.58
N VAL A 722 -9.70 49.41 -21.80
CA VAL A 722 -9.40 48.28 -22.70
C VAL A 722 -8.86 48.76 -24.05
N LYS A 723 -7.68 48.28 -24.42
CA LYS A 723 -7.06 48.42 -25.74
C LYS A 723 -7.41 47.19 -26.58
N TYR A 724 -7.91 47.33 -27.80
CA TYR A 724 -8.25 46.21 -28.68
C TYR A 724 -7.62 46.29 -30.06
#